data_AF-A0AAD9E6Y9-F1
#
_entry.id   AF-A0AAD9E6Y9-F1
#
_cell.length_a   1.000
_cell.length_b   1.000
_cell.length_c   1.000
_cell.angle_alpha   90.00
_cell.angle_beta   90.00
_cell.angle_gamma   90.00
#
_symmetry.space_group_name_H-M   'P 1'
#
loop_
_entity.id
_entity.type
_entity.pdbx_description
1 polymer ?
#
loop_
_entity_poly.entity_id
_entity_poly.type
_entity_poly.pdbx_seq_one_letter_code
_entity_poly.pdbx_strand_id
1 'polypeptide(L)'
;MELQNDAATEIGPEVFCPEVPKEFVCTQNEQEKLSGVVKSVHRKLRRKYIEVGDFEKIWREHCEDEQTLSEYAVAMKSLADNHWAKKGDGEGRIEWCRSVCQEYFLDGGVRKVLEKDEKAARHAAATCGTPLNTQPDSSLPSFSSNFQFGKMRLLDVGSCFNPFLKFDEFLTVGIDIVPAVESVYKCDFLNLQLQQPLQLAADALETFLRQLHGPIDTLPAQLFHVVVFSLLLSYFPSPYQRWLCCKKAHELLALHGLLLIITPDSSHQGRHARMMHSWRVAVESLGFRRYKYVKFSHMHLIAFRKVSVTTTSDLVSHNYPEMLYIPQDFSTLEDGDGLAECREVVRSDSEDDQLAHSFAELPDTPMLVMCIGGETYYIVTVIRSEGKAMCRLLRYCVSHSLYAAMTRLEEVNKGVSLPLSIRYLGYLSSLNLLVAICLGLYVRWERTAEPVILVIFILGLFVLGMASIFYYYFSMERISLCLFHLWFGFLLGLLCFLSSPTLEADLKEQVTSYMLVASMVIRTLWALVERVCGCTRHRPALLTSAEVLELSGFAVASTTQVAQDAVSMIVLVLAVTMLVVDLRMKSFLALPNLTCFSVVTGVFFFQALGVQTNPYALSCFLCRIICEPLLDIYFSGLSATERWSPLLRRGGLWRRLTLLPLLTVEISFLVLAGFKIGDLDRWYVVIPSFSASGIFWTICHVVFLVTLWGFHSKLSDCQRVCLAQRAEHGTLDKVMTSKGMRHFCLISKRLVLFSLVSTAILGVLSWQPSNSLFISVFLLVLPLESLAYGLFYELGNCLGGTSVGYAVVIPTNYCSVDGQPILLPPDLVQDLNLRSTGMLNSIQCFFSYHLIETHGCDYSTSGLARDILQAKLCSFLEAHTADGPRYDTYVLFYSGHTHRTGEWALAGGDVLRLYEIVQLWKERNGGCCSRLILVLDTENSLPWVKEVRRVEDVYVAVQGAVLSSSADLELQDVPQIGDFTSEWVDFNCNPDSSVRWAERGRAIMAVYGLSRCWGDYKLHLPTGSDVAKHWKLYFPRLTYPVVQLAHWCGALNLFWLCGICLRFLRRVKLTWFPPAVLDTSQGFKLVRS
;
A
#
# COMPACT_ATOMS: atom_id res chain seq x y z
N MET A 1 -72.78 -30.40 46.01
CA MET A 1 -72.79 -30.28 47.47
C MET A 1 -71.36 -30.46 47.93
N GLU A 2 -70.81 -29.41 48.51
CA GLU A 2 -69.66 -29.31 49.43
C GLU A 2 -68.61 -30.45 49.56
N LEU A 3 -67.36 -29.98 49.45
CA LEU A 3 -66.22 -30.15 50.36
C LEU A 3 -65.33 -31.42 50.34
N GLN A 4 -64.06 -31.14 49.98
CA GLN A 4 -62.81 -31.51 50.69
C GLN A 4 -62.50 -32.98 51.01
N ASN A 5 -61.40 -33.52 50.44
CA ASN A 5 -60.08 -33.63 51.11
C ASN A 5 -59.10 -34.54 50.33
N ASP A 6 -57.84 -34.12 50.35
CA ASP A 6 -56.55 -34.86 50.35
C ASP A 6 -56.37 -36.17 49.56
N ALA A 7 -55.39 -36.16 48.64
CA ALA A 7 -54.21 -37.06 48.72
C ALA A 7 -53.17 -36.81 47.60
N ALA A 8 -51.94 -36.52 48.05
CA ALA A 8 -50.63 -36.96 47.54
C ALA A 8 -50.22 -36.75 46.06
N THR A 9 -49.12 -36.01 45.86
CA THR A 9 -48.17 -36.32 44.77
C THR A 9 -46.74 -35.99 45.21
N GLU A 10 -45.83 -36.88 44.82
CA GLU A 10 -44.45 -37.07 45.25
C GLU A 10 -43.47 -35.95 44.87
N ILE A 11 -42.37 -35.94 45.63
CA ILE A 11 -41.23 -35.01 45.65
C ILE A 11 -40.22 -35.38 44.56
N GLY A 12 -39.76 -34.39 43.79
CA GLY A 12 -38.52 -34.42 42.99
C GLY A 12 -37.43 -33.53 43.61
N PRO A 13 -36.13 -33.75 43.33
CA PRO A 13 -35.04 -33.15 44.11
C PRO A 13 -34.78 -31.67 43.74
N GLU A 14 -34.62 -30.85 44.78
CA GLU A 14 -34.23 -29.44 44.72
C GLU A 14 -32.78 -29.26 44.20
N VAL A 15 -32.60 -28.32 43.28
CA VAL A 15 -31.29 -27.78 42.88
C VAL A 15 -30.96 -26.61 43.80
N PHE A 16 -29.91 -26.78 44.60
CA PHE A 16 -29.34 -25.76 45.48
C PHE A 16 -28.53 -24.75 44.63
N CYS A 17 -28.98 -23.50 44.54
CA CYS A 17 -28.15 -22.39 44.06
C CYS A 17 -27.60 -21.62 45.28
N PRO A 18 -26.28 -21.37 45.37
CA PRO A 18 -25.74 -20.56 46.47
C PRO A 18 -26.09 -19.08 46.28
N GLU A 19 -26.66 -18.44 47.30
CA GLU A 19 -26.88 -16.99 47.34
C GLU A 19 -25.55 -16.22 47.38
N VAL A 20 -25.34 -15.33 46.41
CA VAL A 20 -24.20 -14.39 46.40
C VAL A 20 -24.49 -13.26 47.41
N PRO A 21 -23.55 -12.87 48.30
CA PRO A 21 -23.79 -11.85 49.31
C PRO A 21 -24.14 -10.47 48.71
N LYS A 22 -25.16 -9.80 49.26
CA LYS A 22 -25.66 -8.45 48.84
C LYS A 22 -24.59 -7.35 48.79
N GLU A 23 -23.49 -7.49 49.55
CA GLU A 23 -22.36 -6.55 49.55
C GLU A 23 -21.56 -6.55 48.24
N PHE A 24 -21.50 -7.70 47.55
CA PHE A 24 -20.75 -7.87 46.29
C PHE A 24 -21.47 -7.21 45.10
N VAL A 25 -22.81 -7.21 45.11
CA VAL A 25 -23.65 -6.61 44.05
C VAL A 25 -23.65 -5.07 44.13
N CYS A 26 -23.59 -4.50 45.33
CA CYS A 26 -23.58 -3.05 45.53
C CYS A 26 -22.27 -2.39 45.03
N THR A 27 -21.13 -3.04 45.30
CA THR A 27 -19.79 -2.56 44.90
C THR A 27 -19.54 -2.66 43.40
N GLN A 28 -20.10 -3.66 42.71
CA GLN A 28 -19.98 -3.80 41.26
C GLN A 28 -20.77 -2.73 40.49
N ASN A 29 -21.98 -2.38 40.95
CA ASN A 29 -22.79 -1.28 40.39
C ASN A 29 -22.11 0.10 40.53
N GLU A 30 -21.39 0.34 41.63
CA GLU A 30 -20.64 1.58 41.84
C GLU A 30 -19.44 1.70 40.91
N GLN A 31 -18.65 0.62 40.74
CA GLN A 31 -17.52 0.58 39.81
C GLN A 31 -17.95 0.88 38.36
N GLU A 32 -19.05 0.27 37.91
CA GLU A 32 -19.59 0.47 36.57
C GLU A 32 -20.01 1.93 36.36
N LYS A 33 -20.70 2.52 37.35
CA LYS A 33 -21.13 3.91 37.32
C LYS A 33 -19.93 4.87 37.20
N LEU A 34 -18.91 4.70 38.05
CA LEU A 34 -17.70 5.54 38.04
C LEU A 34 -16.91 5.40 36.73
N SER A 35 -16.76 4.16 36.24
CA SER A 35 -16.10 3.90 34.95
C SER A 35 -16.89 4.48 33.76
N GLY A 36 -18.22 4.53 33.87
CA GLY A 36 -19.12 5.14 32.89
C GLY A 36 -18.89 6.64 32.75
N VAL A 37 -18.68 7.35 33.87
CA VAL A 37 -18.34 8.79 33.87
C VAL A 37 -17.05 9.02 33.08
N VAL A 38 -15.97 8.32 33.43
CA VAL A 38 -14.66 8.42 32.76
C VAL A 38 -14.76 8.14 31.25
N LYS A 39 -15.39 7.02 30.87
CA LYS A 39 -15.56 6.62 29.46
C LYS A 39 -16.40 7.64 28.68
N SER A 40 -17.43 8.23 29.30
CA SER A 40 -18.31 9.21 28.64
C SER A 40 -17.59 10.51 28.30
N VAL A 41 -16.74 11.02 29.21
CA VAL A 41 -15.92 12.22 28.99
C VAL A 41 -14.98 12.00 27.80
N HIS A 42 -14.23 10.90 27.77
CA HIS A 42 -13.32 10.61 26.66
C HIS A 42 -14.07 10.46 25.33
N ARG A 43 -15.24 9.81 25.34
CA ARG A 43 -16.09 9.63 24.14
C ARG A 43 -16.60 10.98 23.63
N LYS A 44 -17.06 11.87 24.52
CA LYS A 44 -17.54 13.22 24.17
C LYS A 44 -16.43 14.06 23.53
N LEU A 45 -15.22 14.01 24.09
CA LEU A 45 -14.06 14.72 23.53
C LEU A 45 -13.66 14.20 22.14
N ARG A 46 -13.58 12.88 21.97
CA ARG A 46 -13.29 12.28 20.66
C ARG A 46 -14.37 12.60 19.63
N ARG A 47 -15.65 12.55 20.02
CA ARG A 47 -16.77 12.91 19.14
C ARG A 47 -16.67 14.36 18.67
N LYS A 48 -16.47 15.31 19.59
CA LYS A 48 -16.27 16.73 19.23
C LYS A 48 -15.09 16.90 18.27
N TYR A 49 -14.01 16.16 18.47
CA TYR A 49 -12.83 16.22 17.59
C TYR A 49 -13.12 15.68 16.19
N ILE A 50 -13.82 14.56 16.07
CA ILE A 50 -14.25 14.00 14.77
C ILE A 50 -15.19 14.98 14.03
N GLU A 51 -16.07 15.67 14.76
CA GLU A 51 -17.04 16.61 14.17
C GLU A 51 -16.42 17.94 13.72
N VAL A 52 -15.51 18.52 14.51
CA VAL A 52 -15.02 19.90 14.31
C VAL A 52 -13.59 19.95 13.75
N GLY A 53 -12.75 18.95 14.04
CA GLY A 53 -11.36 18.85 13.57
C GLY A 53 -10.34 19.79 14.23
N ASP A 54 -10.78 20.77 15.02
CA ASP A 54 -9.92 21.74 15.73
C ASP A 54 -9.62 21.27 17.16
N PHE A 55 -8.52 20.54 17.34
CA PHE A 55 -8.14 19.99 18.65
C PHE A 55 -7.74 21.07 19.66
N GLU A 56 -7.23 22.24 19.24
CA GLU A 56 -6.80 23.30 20.15
C GLU A 56 -8.01 23.97 20.81
N LYS A 57 -9.04 24.28 20.01
CA LYS A 57 -10.29 24.85 20.51
C LYS A 57 -11.00 23.87 21.44
N ILE A 58 -11.13 22.61 21.05
CA ILE A 58 -11.82 21.59 21.85
C ILE A 58 -11.13 21.35 23.18
N TRP A 59 -9.79 21.28 23.18
CA TRP A 59 -9.02 21.10 24.41
C TRP A 59 -9.19 22.30 25.34
N ARG A 60 -9.13 23.53 24.81
CA ARG A 60 -9.35 24.75 25.59
C ARG A 60 -10.73 24.79 26.25
N GLU A 61 -11.79 24.53 25.48
CA GLU A 61 -13.16 24.43 26.02
C GLU A 61 -13.27 23.36 27.10
N HIS A 62 -12.57 22.24 26.94
CA HIS A 62 -12.54 21.17 27.95
C HIS A 62 -11.81 21.59 29.23
N CYS A 63 -10.69 22.32 29.11
CA CYS A 63 -9.96 22.87 30.26
C CYS A 63 -10.77 23.91 31.05
N GLU A 64 -11.74 24.57 30.41
CA GLU A 64 -12.63 25.57 31.02
C GLU A 64 -13.88 24.94 31.69
N ASP A 65 -14.20 23.67 31.41
CA ASP A 65 -15.35 22.95 31.96
C ASP A 65 -15.04 22.38 33.37
N GLU A 66 -14.97 23.27 34.36
CA GLU A 66 -14.63 22.94 35.75
C GLU A 66 -15.56 21.86 36.36
N GLN A 67 -16.84 21.87 35.99
CA GLN A 67 -17.81 20.90 36.50
C GLN A 67 -17.49 19.49 36.00
N THR A 68 -17.36 19.31 34.68
CA THR A 68 -17.06 17.99 34.10
C THR A 68 -15.71 17.46 34.57
N LEU A 69 -14.71 18.34 34.68
CA LEU A 69 -13.37 17.96 35.17
C LEU A 69 -13.37 17.57 36.65
N SER A 70 -14.14 18.26 37.50
CA SER A 70 -14.30 17.91 38.91
C SER A 70 -14.97 16.55 39.09
N GLU A 71 -16.06 16.30 38.35
CA GLU A 71 -16.75 15.00 38.35
C GLU A 71 -15.82 13.88 37.86
N TYR A 72 -15.01 14.15 36.83
CA TYR A 72 -14.01 13.22 36.31
C TYR A 72 -12.93 12.91 37.36
N ALA A 73 -12.39 13.92 38.03
CA ALA A 73 -11.34 13.76 39.04
C ALA A 73 -11.84 12.96 40.26
N VAL A 74 -13.07 13.22 40.73
CA VAL A 74 -13.71 12.45 41.81
C VAL A 74 -13.90 10.99 41.40
N ALA A 75 -14.37 10.74 40.16
CA ALA A 75 -14.56 9.38 39.66
C ALA A 75 -13.24 8.61 39.55
N MET A 76 -12.18 9.24 39.03
CA MET A 76 -10.84 8.65 38.91
C MET A 76 -10.24 8.32 40.27
N LYS A 77 -10.36 9.22 41.25
CA LYS A 77 -9.88 8.99 42.62
C LYS A 77 -10.62 7.83 43.30
N SER A 78 -11.96 7.80 43.21
CA SER A 78 -12.75 6.72 43.81
C SER A 78 -12.46 5.35 43.18
N LEU A 79 -12.27 5.29 41.85
CA LEU A 79 -11.82 4.07 41.17
C LEU A 79 -10.44 3.60 41.68
N ALA A 80 -9.52 4.54 41.88
CA ALA A 80 -8.19 4.23 42.38
C ALA A 80 -8.17 3.72 43.82
N ASP A 81 -8.85 4.42 44.74
CA ASP A 81 -8.87 4.08 46.17
C ASP A 81 -9.65 2.78 46.43
N ASN A 82 -10.80 2.60 45.78
CA ASN A 82 -11.76 1.58 46.17
C ASN A 82 -11.73 0.30 45.31
N HIS A 83 -11.30 0.40 44.04
CA HIS A 83 -11.43 -0.71 43.08
C HIS A 83 -10.09 -1.18 42.50
N TRP A 84 -9.11 -0.30 42.29
CA TRP A 84 -7.81 -0.69 41.73
C TRP A 84 -6.82 -1.21 42.77
N ALA A 85 -6.96 -0.84 44.04
CA ALA A 85 -6.07 -1.29 45.11
C ALA A 85 -6.40 -2.68 45.69
N LYS A 86 -7.57 -3.25 45.42
CA LYS A 86 -8.09 -4.47 46.09
C LYS A 86 -7.94 -5.79 45.32
N LYS A 87 -7.58 -5.77 44.03
CA LYS A 87 -7.37 -7.00 43.23
C LYS A 87 -5.91 -7.43 43.30
N GLY A 88 -5.65 -8.55 43.98
CA GLY A 88 -4.32 -9.11 44.20
C GLY A 88 -3.70 -9.84 43.01
N ASP A 89 -3.59 -9.17 41.85
CA ASP A 89 -2.84 -9.67 40.68
C ASP A 89 -1.49 -8.92 40.56
N GLY A 90 -0.38 -9.59 40.88
CA GLY A 90 0.99 -9.17 40.50
C GLY A 90 1.50 -7.81 41.02
N GLU A 91 2.72 -7.41 40.60
CA GLU A 91 3.25 -6.05 40.82
C GLU A 91 2.28 -5.02 40.24
N GLY A 92 1.74 -4.12 41.06
CA GLY A 92 0.90 -3.02 40.58
C GLY A 92 1.64 -2.12 39.58
N ARG A 93 0.91 -1.39 38.72
CA ARG A 93 1.51 -0.49 37.70
C ARG A 93 2.49 0.54 38.29
N ILE A 94 2.28 0.94 39.54
CA ILE A 94 3.11 1.90 40.27
C ILE A 94 4.40 1.21 40.75
N GLU A 95 4.26 0.01 41.31
CA GLU A 95 5.37 -0.86 41.71
C GLU A 95 6.24 -1.27 40.51
N TRP A 96 5.65 -1.54 39.35
CA TRP A 96 6.39 -1.77 38.11
C TRP A 96 7.23 -0.55 37.70
N CYS A 97 6.65 0.66 37.74
CA CYS A 97 7.40 1.88 37.44
C CYS A 97 8.60 2.06 38.38
N ARG A 98 8.39 1.77 39.67
CA ARG A 98 9.45 1.78 40.69
C ARG A 98 10.56 0.77 40.36
N SER A 99 10.18 -0.48 40.10
CA SER A 99 11.08 -1.58 39.76
C SER A 99 11.94 -1.27 38.53
N VAL A 100 11.35 -0.71 37.47
CA VAL A 100 12.09 -0.29 36.27
C VAL A 100 13.08 0.84 36.55
N CYS A 101 12.70 1.82 37.39
CA CYS A 101 13.62 2.90 37.76
C CYS A 101 14.79 2.39 38.59
N GLN A 102 14.52 1.49 39.55
CA GLN A 102 15.56 0.86 40.37
C GLN A 102 16.52 0.04 39.50
N GLU A 103 16.00 -0.83 38.63
CA GLU A 103 16.79 -1.65 37.71
C GLU A 103 17.71 -0.78 36.82
N TYR A 104 17.14 0.29 36.27
CA TYR A 104 17.84 1.13 35.31
C TYR A 104 18.89 2.04 35.97
N PHE A 105 18.52 2.80 37.01
CA PHE A 105 19.41 3.80 37.62
C PHE A 105 20.31 3.25 38.72
N LEU A 106 19.89 2.24 39.49
CA LEU A 106 20.59 1.75 40.67
C LEU A 106 21.28 0.40 40.43
N ASP A 107 20.66 -0.51 39.67
CA ASP A 107 21.19 -1.87 39.44
C ASP A 107 22.09 -1.99 38.20
N GLY A 108 22.66 -0.85 37.77
CA GLY A 108 23.62 -0.78 36.68
C GLY A 108 23.04 -0.90 35.27
N GLY A 109 21.72 -0.77 35.10
CA GLY A 109 21.06 -0.81 33.79
C GLY A 109 21.57 0.26 32.82
N VAL A 110 21.75 1.51 33.26
CA VAL A 110 22.31 2.62 32.44
C VAL A 110 23.64 2.20 31.79
N ARG A 111 24.56 1.65 32.59
CA ARG A 111 25.89 1.22 32.12
C ARG A 111 25.77 0.11 31.07
N LYS A 112 24.95 -0.92 31.33
CA LYS A 112 24.75 -2.04 30.39
C LYS A 112 24.24 -1.56 29.03
N VAL A 113 23.28 -0.63 29.02
CA VAL A 113 22.70 -0.14 27.76
C VAL A 113 23.68 0.77 27.02
N LEU A 114 24.44 1.63 27.71
CA LEU A 114 25.46 2.47 27.07
C LEU A 114 26.59 1.64 26.45
N GLU A 115 27.07 0.60 27.13
CA GLU A 115 28.06 -0.33 26.57
C GLU A 115 27.52 -1.07 25.33
N LYS A 116 26.23 -1.42 25.34
CA LYS A 116 25.55 -2.03 24.18
C LYS A 116 25.48 -1.06 22.99
N ASP A 117 25.14 0.21 23.23
CA ASP A 117 25.10 1.24 22.19
C ASP A 117 26.49 1.48 21.58
N GLU A 118 27.53 1.54 22.43
CA GLU A 118 28.90 1.74 21.97
C GLU A 118 29.38 0.58 21.09
N LYS A 119 29.10 -0.67 21.49
CA LYS A 119 29.39 -1.86 20.67
C LYS A 119 28.66 -1.83 19.33
N ALA A 120 27.37 -1.46 19.33
CA ALA A 120 26.58 -1.34 18.11
C ALA A 120 27.11 -0.23 17.17
N ALA A 121 27.51 0.92 17.74
CA ALA A 121 28.09 2.03 16.99
C ALA A 121 29.45 1.66 16.35
N ARG A 122 30.31 0.93 17.09
CA ARG A 122 31.58 0.41 16.58
C ARG A 122 31.36 -0.59 15.42
N HIS A 123 30.39 -1.49 15.54
CA HIS A 123 30.03 -2.42 14.47
C HIS A 123 29.48 -1.70 13.22
N ALA A 124 28.63 -0.69 13.40
CA ALA A 124 28.10 0.10 12.30
C ALA A 124 29.21 0.89 11.57
N ALA A 125 30.14 1.51 12.33
CA ALA A 125 31.29 2.21 11.76
C ALA A 125 32.24 1.29 10.98
N ALA A 126 32.49 0.07 11.47
CA ALA A 126 33.30 -0.93 10.78
C ALA A 126 32.68 -1.43 9.46
N THR A 127 31.34 -1.46 9.37
CA THR A 127 30.61 -1.94 8.18
C THR A 127 30.56 -0.90 7.05
N CYS A 128 30.66 0.39 7.38
CA CYS A 128 30.58 1.50 6.40
C CYS A 128 31.94 2.02 5.88
N GLY A 129 33.07 1.43 6.28
CA GLY A 129 34.39 1.74 5.70
C GLY A 129 34.96 3.13 6.03
N THR A 130 34.44 3.82 7.04
CA THR A 130 34.93 5.14 7.46
C THR A 130 36.19 4.99 8.35
N PRO A 131 37.33 5.64 8.04
CA PRO A 131 38.49 5.58 8.93
C PRO A 131 38.18 6.31 10.24
N LEU A 132 38.33 5.62 11.37
CA LEU A 132 38.33 6.24 12.70
C LEU A 132 39.59 7.11 12.82
N ASN A 133 39.46 8.38 12.47
CA ASN A 133 40.45 9.40 12.84
C ASN A 133 39.74 10.57 13.51
N THR A 134 39.06 10.26 14.61
CA THR A 134 38.69 11.25 15.60
C THR A 134 39.20 10.70 16.92
N GLN A 135 40.25 11.35 17.44
CA GLN A 135 40.55 11.30 18.87
C GLN A 135 39.22 11.48 19.63
N PRO A 136 38.92 10.67 20.66
CA PRO A 136 37.76 10.94 21.48
C PRO A 136 37.95 12.34 22.05
N ASP A 137 37.11 13.29 21.67
CA ASP A 137 37.06 14.59 22.33
C ASP A 137 36.91 14.30 23.82
N SER A 138 37.95 14.66 24.56
CA SER A 138 38.12 14.47 25.99
C SER A 138 37.19 15.36 26.81
N SER A 139 35.98 15.61 26.31
CA SER A 139 34.92 16.38 26.96
C SER A 139 33.67 15.54 27.27
N LEU A 140 33.64 14.25 26.95
CA LEU A 140 32.72 13.35 27.65
C LEU A 140 33.23 13.24 29.09
N PRO A 141 32.51 13.77 30.10
CA PRO A 141 32.89 13.53 31.48
C PRO A 141 32.95 12.02 31.62
N SER A 142 34.10 11.51 32.06
CA SER A 142 34.31 10.11 32.38
C SER A 142 33.13 9.61 33.20
N PHE A 143 32.20 8.89 32.56
CA PHE A 143 30.96 8.35 33.14
C PHE A 143 31.24 7.19 34.12
N SER A 144 32.45 7.18 34.68
CA SER A 144 33.05 6.19 35.56
C SER A 144 33.16 6.66 37.02
N SER A 145 32.56 7.79 37.39
CA SER A 145 32.34 8.13 38.80
C SER A 145 31.01 7.54 39.25
N ASN A 146 31.04 6.70 40.28
CA ASN A 146 29.88 6.19 41.02
C ASN A 146 28.73 7.22 41.06
N PHE A 147 27.66 6.98 40.30
CA PHE A 147 26.41 7.72 40.43
C PHE A 147 25.84 7.43 41.82
N GLN A 148 26.22 8.23 42.81
CA GLN A 148 25.39 8.39 44.01
C GLN A 148 24.20 9.24 43.59
N PHE A 149 23.17 8.60 43.03
CA PHE A 149 21.88 9.26 42.92
C PHE A 149 21.42 9.62 44.34
N GLY A 150 21.16 10.90 44.59
CA GLY A 150 20.18 11.27 45.61
C GLY A 150 18.79 10.77 45.20
N LYS A 151 17.72 11.35 45.74
CA LYS A 151 16.37 10.97 45.32
C LYS A 151 16.17 11.21 43.81
N MET A 152 15.60 10.23 43.10
CA MET A 152 15.30 10.32 41.68
C MET A 152 14.16 11.32 41.44
N ARG A 153 14.45 12.42 40.73
CA ARG A 153 13.44 13.41 40.33
C ARG A 153 12.45 12.80 39.33
N LEU A 154 11.21 12.62 39.77
CA LEU A 154 10.14 11.98 39.00
C LEU A 154 8.99 12.97 38.79
N LEU A 155 8.54 13.12 37.55
CA LEU A 155 7.33 13.85 37.18
C LEU A 155 6.21 12.87 36.84
N ASP A 156 5.13 12.91 37.59
CA ASP A 156 3.93 12.10 37.34
C ASP A 156 2.84 12.98 36.70
N VAL A 157 2.53 12.73 35.42
CA VAL A 157 1.63 13.58 34.62
C VAL A 157 0.26 12.94 34.50
N GLY A 158 -0.78 13.68 34.91
CA GLY A 158 -2.12 13.14 35.12
C GLY A 158 -2.19 12.30 36.40
N SER A 159 -1.48 12.76 37.44
CA SER A 159 -1.23 12.00 38.66
C SER A 159 -2.51 11.72 39.47
N CYS A 160 -3.50 12.61 39.38
CA CYS A 160 -4.74 12.64 40.17
C CYS A 160 -4.52 12.74 41.70
N PHE A 161 -3.78 11.79 42.30
CA PHE A 161 -3.60 11.63 43.75
C PHE A 161 -2.15 11.33 44.21
N ASN A 162 -1.14 11.51 43.35
CA ASN A 162 0.30 11.40 43.70
C ASN A 162 0.75 10.04 44.30
N PRO A 163 0.56 8.91 43.59
CA PRO A 163 0.85 7.56 44.09
C PRO A 163 2.34 7.29 44.36
N PHE A 164 3.25 8.07 43.78
CA PHE A 164 4.69 7.88 43.96
C PHE A 164 5.26 8.61 45.18
N LEU A 165 4.48 9.47 45.85
CA LEU A 165 4.91 10.23 47.03
C LEU A 165 5.31 9.32 48.21
N LYS A 166 4.75 8.10 48.27
CA LYS A 166 5.01 7.11 49.33
C LYS A 166 6.42 6.49 49.28
N PHE A 167 7.19 6.70 48.22
CA PHE A 167 8.50 6.07 48.05
C PHE A 167 9.63 7.07 48.30
N ASP A 168 10.49 6.74 49.26
CA ASP A 168 11.57 7.63 49.67
C ASP A 168 12.66 7.84 48.61
N GLU A 169 12.80 6.91 47.67
CA GLU A 169 13.78 7.00 46.58
C GLU A 169 13.40 8.03 45.50
N PHE A 170 12.16 8.51 45.46
CA PHE A 170 11.72 9.51 44.48
C PHE A 170 11.57 10.90 45.12
N LEU A 171 11.96 11.91 44.36
CA LEU A 171 11.54 13.29 44.57
C LEU A 171 10.44 13.58 43.54
N THR A 172 9.21 13.29 43.95
CA THR A 172 8.03 13.27 43.06
C THR A 172 7.37 14.63 42.96
N VAL A 173 7.12 15.08 41.72
CA VAL A 173 6.20 16.16 41.40
C VAL A 173 5.01 15.56 40.67
N GLY A 174 3.83 15.58 41.29
CA GLY A 174 2.58 15.18 40.65
C GLY A 174 1.90 16.39 40.03
N ILE A 175 1.50 16.30 38.76
CA ILE A 175 0.72 17.33 38.08
C ILE A 175 -0.56 16.75 37.47
N ASP A 176 -1.63 17.53 37.48
CA ASP A 176 -2.91 17.16 36.85
C ASP A 176 -3.66 18.42 36.38
N ILE A 177 -4.50 18.28 35.35
CA ILE A 177 -5.36 19.38 34.90
C ILE A 177 -6.36 19.79 35.98
N VAL A 178 -6.83 18.82 36.78
CA VAL A 178 -7.66 19.05 37.98
C VAL A 178 -7.19 18.10 39.10
N PRO A 179 -6.37 18.61 40.03
CA PRO A 179 -5.90 17.84 41.19
C PRO A 179 -7.04 17.33 42.07
N ALA A 180 -6.98 16.07 42.50
CA ALA A 180 -7.96 15.50 43.44
C ALA A 180 -7.50 15.54 44.91
N VAL A 181 -6.26 15.99 45.16
CA VAL A 181 -5.61 16.16 46.46
C VAL A 181 -4.61 17.33 46.40
N GLU A 182 -4.29 17.91 47.55
CA GLU A 182 -3.40 19.08 47.65
C GLU A 182 -1.93 18.80 47.26
N SER A 183 -1.51 17.53 47.31
CA SER A 183 -0.15 17.12 46.94
C SER A 183 0.11 17.05 45.43
N VAL A 184 -0.88 17.39 44.60
CA VAL A 184 -0.81 17.43 43.14
C VAL A 184 -1.03 18.85 42.65
N TYR A 185 -0.15 19.36 41.78
CA TYR A 185 -0.26 20.71 41.25
C TYR A 185 -1.18 20.78 40.03
N LYS A 186 -1.99 21.84 39.94
CA LYS A 186 -2.80 22.13 38.74
C LYS A 186 -1.88 22.51 37.57
N CYS A 187 -2.01 21.82 36.44
CA CYS A 187 -1.20 22.05 35.23
C CYS A 187 -1.89 21.49 33.97
N ASP A 188 -2.01 22.29 32.91
CA ASP A 188 -2.29 21.77 31.56
C ASP A 188 -0.97 21.39 30.86
N PHE A 189 -0.64 20.11 30.91
CA PHE A 189 0.63 19.63 30.37
C PHE A 189 0.82 19.92 28.88
N LEU A 190 -0.24 19.92 28.06
CA LEU A 190 -0.12 20.25 26.63
C LEU A 190 0.30 21.70 26.40
N ASN A 191 -0.09 22.61 27.29
CA ASN A 191 0.21 24.05 27.19
C ASN A 191 1.33 24.54 28.13
N LEU A 192 1.86 23.67 28.99
CA LEU A 192 3.03 23.92 29.85
C LEU A 192 4.21 24.53 29.07
N GLN A 193 4.69 25.69 29.49
CA GLN A 193 5.80 26.38 28.83
C GLN A 193 7.15 25.89 29.36
N LEU A 194 8.08 25.56 28.47
CA LEU A 194 9.40 25.08 28.86
C LEU A 194 10.44 26.19 28.86
N GLN A 195 11.21 26.27 29.95
CA GLN A 195 12.31 27.20 30.11
C GLN A 195 13.66 26.52 29.83
N GLN A 196 14.72 27.32 29.72
CA GLN A 196 16.07 26.76 29.55
C GLN A 196 16.48 25.89 30.76
N PRO A 197 17.35 24.87 30.56
CA PRO A 197 17.80 24.00 31.65
C PRO A 197 18.48 24.76 32.78
N LEU A 198 18.15 24.41 34.02
CA LEU A 198 18.79 24.96 35.21
C LEU A 198 20.21 24.39 35.39
N GLN A 199 21.20 25.27 35.52
CA GLN A 199 22.57 24.90 35.89
C GLN A 199 22.76 25.03 37.40
N LEU A 200 22.05 24.21 38.18
CA LEU A 200 22.11 24.21 39.64
C LEU A 200 22.74 22.92 40.17
N ALA A 201 23.35 23.00 41.36
CA ALA A 201 23.77 21.83 42.11
C ALA A 201 22.54 20.99 42.55
N ALA A 202 22.75 19.70 42.82
CA ALA A 202 21.66 18.75 43.04
C ALA A 202 20.77 19.09 44.26
N ASP A 203 21.37 19.62 45.32
CA ASP A 203 20.73 20.11 46.55
C ASP A 203 19.88 21.37 46.31
N ALA A 204 20.37 22.30 45.48
CA ALA A 204 19.62 23.48 45.06
C ALA A 204 18.41 23.10 44.17
N LEU A 205 18.54 22.06 43.35
CA LEU A 205 17.46 21.56 42.51
C LEU A 205 16.35 20.86 43.33
N GLU A 206 16.73 20.11 44.37
CA GLU A 206 15.76 19.54 45.31
C GLU A 206 15.01 20.63 46.08
N THR A 207 15.72 21.67 46.51
CA THR A 207 15.11 22.83 47.18
C THR A 207 14.13 23.55 46.24
N PHE A 208 14.50 23.73 44.97
CA PHE A 208 13.62 24.30 43.95
C PHE A 208 12.32 23.49 43.79
N LEU A 209 12.43 22.16 43.67
CA LEU A 209 11.26 21.30 43.53
C LEU A 209 10.33 21.33 44.75
N ARG A 210 10.90 21.43 45.97
CA ARG A 210 10.12 21.58 47.21
C ARG A 210 9.43 22.94 47.35
N GLN A 211 9.90 23.95 46.64
CA GLN A 211 9.36 25.32 46.65
C GLN A 211 8.46 25.61 45.43
N LEU A 212 8.07 24.58 44.66
CA LEU A 212 7.10 24.76 43.58
C LEU A 212 5.75 25.20 44.15
N HIS A 213 5.16 26.23 43.55
CA HIS A 213 3.83 26.73 43.86
C HIS A 213 2.89 26.37 42.70
N GLY A 214 1.64 26.01 43.00
CA GLY A 214 0.60 25.77 41.99
C GLY A 214 -0.20 27.05 41.67
N PRO A 215 -0.78 27.17 40.46
CA PRO A 215 -0.67 26.28 39.29
C PRO A 215 0.72 26.33 38.63
N ILE A 216 1.13 25.21 38.01
CA ILE A 216 2.40 25.10 37.30
C ILE A 216 2.16 25.35 35.81
N ASP A 217 2.53 26.54 35.35
CA ASP A 217 2.42 26.93 33.94
C ASP A 217 3.77 26.92 33.22
N THR A 218 4.87 26.84 33.97
CA THR A 218 6.24 26.79 33.44
C THR A 218 7.11 25.78 34.17
N LEU A 219 7.96 25.06 33.43
CA LEU A 219 9.00 24.19 34.01
C LEU A 219 10.31 24.28 33.21
N PRO A 220 11.49 24.27 33.86
CA PRO A 220 12.78 24.11 33.19
C PRO A 220 12.90 22.80 32.40
N ALA A 221 13.51 22.86 31.22
CA ALA A 221 13.89 21.69 30.46
C ALA A 221 14.96 20.86 31.19
N GLN A 222 15.02 19.55 30.89
CA GLN A 222 15.98 18.60 31.49
C GLN A 222 15.96 18.52 33.03
N LEU A 223 14.84 18.86 33.65
CA LEU A 223 14.68 18.90 35.11
C LEU A 223 14.53 17.51 35.73
N PHE A 224 13.89 16.57 35.04
CA PHE A 224 13.51 15.26 35.62
C PHE A 224 14.36 14.11 35.09
N HIS A 225 14.57 13.09 35.92
CA HIS A 225 15.15 11.82 35.50
C HIS A 225 14.09 10.87 34.95
N VAL A 226 12.86 10.97 35.46
CA VAL A 226 11.74 10.09 35.10
C VAL A 226 10.49 10.93 34.82
N VAL A 227 9.79 10.62 33.74
CA VAL A 227 8.45 11.14 33.44
C VAL A 227 7.51 9.94 33.29
N VAL A 228 6.38 9.96 33.99
CA VAL A 228 5.39 8.88 33.98
C VAL A 228 4.08 9.35 33.35
N PHE A 229 3.60 8.58 32.38
CA PHE A 229 2.28 8.70 31.76
C PHE A 229 1.44 7.48 32.12
N SER A 230 0.74 7.53 33.26
CA SER A 230 -0.13 6.45 33.70
C SER A 230 -1.57 6.64 33.20
N LEU A 231 -1.97 5.89 32.17
CA LEU A 231 -3.29 5.96 31.51
C LEU A 231 -3.63 7.34 30.93
N LEU A 232 -2.62 8.22 30.79
CA LEU A 232 -2.77 9.59 30.32
C LEU A 232 -3.06 9.67 28.82
N LEU A 233 -2.30 8.95 27.99
CA LEU A 233 -2.36 9.13 26.53
C LEU A 233 -3.74 8.78 25.95
N SER A 234 -4.48 7.86 26.56
CA SER A 234 -5.85 7.49 26.18
C SER A 234 -6.91 8.59 26.44
N TYR A 235 -6.56 9.60 27.24
CA TYR A 235 -7.41 10.75 27.51
C TYR A 235 -7.51 11.71 26.32
N PHE A 236 -6.39 11.89 25.60
CA PHE A 236 -6.33 12.87 24.51
C PHE A 236 -7.15 12.43 23.29
N PRO A 237 -7.94 13.33 22.68
CA PRO A 237 -8.83 12.97 21.59
C PRO A 237 -8.11 12.76 20.25
N SER A 238 -6.92 13.32 20.04
CA SER A 238 -6.16 13.19 18.79
C SER A 238 -4.81 12.47 18.95
N PRO A 239 -4.32 11.73 17.93
CA PRO A 239 -2.96 11.19 17.89
C PRO A 239 -1.88 12.27 17.98
N TYR A 240 -2.13 13.44 17.36
CA TYR A 240 -1.22 14.58 17.38
C TYR A 240 -0.97 15.11 18.81
N GLN A 241 -2.01 15.23 19.63
CA GLN A 241 -1.85 15.65 21.03
C GLN A 241 -1.05 14.63 21.87
N ARG A 242 -1.23 13.32 21.63
CA ARG A 242 -0.42 12.27 22.26
C ARG A 242 1.06 12.39 21.87
N TRP A 243 1.32 12.69 20.60
CA TRP A 243 2.68 12.93 20.12
C TRP A 243 3.31 14.17 20.73
N LEU A 244 2.57 15.29 20.80
CA LEU A 244 3.02 16.53 21.44
C LEU A 244 3.33 16.31 22.93
N CYS A 245 2.52 15.51 23.62
CA CYS A 245 2.74 15.09 24.99
C CYS A 245 4.08 14.36 25.16
N CYS A 246 4.37 13.38 24.29
CA CYS A 246 5.65 12.67 24.28
C CYS A 246 6.84 13.57 23.96
N LYS A 247 6.67 14.52 23.04
CA LYS A 247 7.70 15.53 22.70
C LYS A 247 8.04 16.40 23.92
N LYS A 248 7.04 16.85 24.67
CA LYS A 248 7.27 17.66 25.87
C LYS A 248 7.96 16.89 26.99
N ALA A 249 7.60 15.62 27.17
CA ALA A 249 8.33 14.73 28.09
C ALA A 249 9.80 14.58 27.69
N HIS A 250 10.10 14.47 26.40
CA HIS A 250 11.50 14.46 25.92
C HIS A 250 12.26 15.72 26.36
N GLU A 251 11.66 16.89 26.23
CA GLU A 251 12.29 18.17 26.56
C GLU A 251 12.49 18.35 28.09
N LEU A 252 11.57 17.83 28.91
CA LEU A 252 11.66 17.83 30.37
C LEU A 252 12.65 16.80 30.95
N LEU A 253 12.93 15.72 30.22
CA LEU A 253 13.85 14.68 30.65
C LEU A 253 15.32 15.09 30.47
N ALA A 254 16.14 14.82 31.49
CA ALA A 254 17.60 14.82 31.35
C ALA A 254 18.05 13.75 30.34
N LEU A 255 19.22 13.94 29.72
CA LEU A 255 19.80 12.93 28.84
C LEU A 255 19.95 11.59 29.60
N HIS A 256 19.58 10.48 28.96
CA HIS A 256 19.49 9.15 29.58
C HIS A 256 18.38 8.96 30.63
N GLY A 257 17.49 9.94 30.80
CA GLY A 257 16.27 9.79 31.60
C GLY A 257 15.24 8.85 30.96
N LEU A 258 14.25 8.42 31.75
CA LEU A 258 13.20 7.48 31.36
C LEU A 258 11.84 8.14 31.17
N LEU A 259 11.18 7.83 30.05
CA LEU A 259 9.75 8.03 29.85
C LEU A 259 9.04 6.69 30.05
N LEU A 260 8.15 6.61 31.04
CA LEU A 260 7.35 5.43 31.35
C LEU A 260 5.91 5.66 30.89
N ILE A 261 5.39 4.81 30.00
CA ILE A 261 4.04 4.91 29.43
C ILE A 261 3.25 3.67 29.84
N ILE A 262 2.12 3.89 30.50
CA ILE A 262 1.13 2.86 30.84
C ILE A 262 -0.16 3.21 30.11
N THR A 263 -0.69 2.30 29.31
CA THR A 263 -1.91 2.54 28.51
C THR A 263 -2.85 1.34 28.62
N PRO A 264 -4.18 1.54 28.66
CA PRO A 264 -5.10 0.43 28.84
C PRO A 264 -5.14 -0.48 27.60
N ASP A 265 -5.27 -1.78 27.82
CA ASP A 265 -5.61 -2.77 26.78
C ASP A 265 -7.06 -3.20 26.99
N SER A 266 -7.92 -2.89 26.03
CA SER A 266 -9.35 -3.23 26.06
C SER A 266 -9.64 -4.58 25.41
N SER A 267 -8.62 -5.38 25.12
CA SER A 267 -8.74 -6.64 24.38
C SER A 267 -7.90 -7.75 25.01
N HIS A 268 -8.35 -9.00 24.86
CA HIS A 268 -7.51 -10.16 25.16
C HIS A 268 -6.22 -10.15 24.32
N GLN A 269 -5.20 -10.84 24.83
CA GLN A 269 -3.84 -10.51 24.47
C GLN A 269 -3.50 -10.61 22.97
N GLY A 270 -3.09 -9.50 22.33
CA GLY A 270 -2.41 -9.48 21.00
C GLY A 270 -3.09 -8.66 19.90
N ARG A 271 -4.35 -8.24 20.07
CA ARG A 271 -5.11 -7.45 19.09
C ARG A 271 -4.46 -6.10 18.75
N HIS A 272 -3.74 -5.52 19.71
CA HIS A 272 -3.12 -4.20 19.60
C HIS A 272 -1.60 -4.21 19.39
N ALA A 273 -0.99 -5.37 19.06
CA ALA A 273 0.46 -5.45 18.83
C ALA A 273 0.97 -4.46 17.75
N ARG A 274 0.19 -4.26 16.67
CA ARG A 274 0.49 -3.27 15.63
C ARG A 274 0.45 -1.83 16.15
N MET A 275 -0.48 -1.53 17.05
CA MET A 275 -0.56 -0.22 17.71
C MET A 275 0.70 0.02 18.56
N MET A 276 1.10 -0.95 19.38
CA MET A 276 2.30 -0.83 20.21
C MET A 276 3.59 -0.71 19.39
N HIS A 277 3.67 -1.40 18.24
CA HIS A 277 4.74 -1.20 17.28
C HIS A 277 4.75 0.23 16.71
N SER A 278 3.59 0.72 16.29
CA SER A 278 3.41 2.08 15.77
C SER A 278 3.82 3.15 16.80
N TRP A 279 3.42 2.96 18.06
CA TRP A 279 3.79 3.84 19.18
C TRP A 279 5.30 3.85 19.43
N ARG A 280 5.95 2.67 19.40
CA ARG A 280 7.41 2.57 19.52
C ARG A 280 8.10 3.44 18.47
N VAL A 281 7.75 3.29 17.19
CA VAL A 281 8.38 4.04 16.10
C VAL A 281 8.17 5.55 16.28
N ALA A 282 6.96 5.97 16.64
CA ALA A 282 6.64 7.39 16.85
C ALA A 282 7.46 8.00 18.00
N VAL A 283 7.57 7.32 19.13
CA VAL A 283 8.32 7.78 20.31
C VAL A 283 9.82 7.74 20.02
N GLU A 284 10.34 6.70 19.37
CA GLU A 284 11.76 6.63 19.02
C GLU A 284 12.19 7.73 18.04
N SER A 285 11.30 8.17 17.14
CA SER A 285 11.57 9.31 16.24
C SER A 285 11.84 10.64 16.95
N LEU A 286 11.40 10.77 18.23
CA LEU A 286 11.64 11.96 19.05
C LEU A 286 13.03 11.98 19.68
N GLY A 287 13.85 10.94 19.50
CA GLY A 287 15.16 10.82 20.16
C GLY A 287 15.13 9.93 21.41
N PHE A 288 14.14 9.05 21.49
CA PHE A 288 14.08 7.97 22.49
C PHE A 288 14.57 6.63 21.90
N ARG A 289 14.85 5.67 22.78
CA ARG A 289 15.05 4.26 22.44
C ARG A 289 14.31 3.41 23.47
N ARG A 290 13.56 2.39 23.05
CA ARG A 290 12.86 1.50 23.98
C ARG A 290 13.87 0.82 24.92
N TYR A 291 13.60 0.88 26.22
CA TYR A 291 14.35 0.19 27.26
C TYR A 291 13.68 -1.12 27.67
N LYS A 292 12.37 -1.07 27.98
CA LYS A 292 11.62 -2.24 28.48
C LYS A 292 10.18 -2.19 28.01
N TYR A 293 9.58 -3.35 27.80
CA TYR A 293 8.15 -3.50 27.49
C TYR A 293 7.62 -4.69 28.29
N VAL A 294 6.53 -4.48 29.02
CA VAL A 294 5.81 -5.51 29.77
C VAL A 294 4.33 -5.32 29.51
N LYS A 295 3.58 -6.42 29.49
CA LYS A 295 2.14 -6.40 29.31
C LYS A 295 1.47 -7.07 30.50
N PHE A 296 0.52 -6.37 31.09
CA PHE A 296 -0.39 -6.90 32.10
C PHE A 296 -1.75 -7.22 31.45
N SER A 297 -2.60 -7.97 32.15
CA SER A 297 -3.88 -8.47 31.64
C SER A 297 -4.79 -7.39 31.01
N HIS A 298 -4.67 -6.14 31.45
CA HIS A 298 -5.47 -5.01 30.96
C HIS A 298 -4.65 -3.77 30.62
N MET A 299 -3.31 -3.86 30.52
CA MET A 299 -2.44 -2.70 30.33
C MET A 299 -1.16 -3.04 29.57
N HIS A 300 -0.68 -2.11 28.74
CA HIS A 300 0.68 -2.13 28.20
C HIS A 300 1.56 -1.16 29.00
N LEU A 301 2.75 -1.61 29.38
CA LEU A 301 3.74 -0.85 30.14
C LEU A 301 5.04 -0.76 29.34
N ILE A 302 5.45 0.44 28.96
CA ILE A 302 6.60 0.67 28.07
C ILE A 302 7.52 1.72 28.68
N ALA A 303 8.80 1.39 28.77
CA ALA A 303 9.85 2.30 29.20
C ALA A 303 10.72 2.70 28.00
N PHE A 304 10.93 4.00 27.82
CA PHE A 304 11.79 4.58 26.79
C PHE A 304 12.90 5.40 27.45
N ARG A 305 14.13 5.23 26.97
CA ARG A 305 15.28 6.02 27.41
C ARG A 305 15.55 7.14 26.41
N LYS A 306 15.78 8.36 26.90
CA LYS A 306 16.22 9.49 26.08
C LYS A 306 17.67 9.31 25.62
N VAL A 307 17.91 9.32 24.32
CA VAL A 307 19.25 9.11 23.72
C VAL A 307 19.79 10.32 22.95
N SER A 308 18.96 11.33 22.71
CA SER A 308 19.36 12.58 22.06
C SER A 308 19.02 13.79 22.95
N VAL A 309 19.79 14.87 22.86
CA VAL A 309 19.48 16.13 23.55
C VAL A 309 18.36 16.88 22.81
N THR A 310 18.37 16.85 21.48
CA THR A 310 17.39 17.50 20.61
C THR A 310 16.48 16.48 19.94
N THR A 311 15.26 16.89 19.62
CA THR A 311 14.32 16.06 18.83
C THR A 311 14.73 16.11 17.36
N THR A 312 14.73 14.98 16.66
CA THR A 312 15.27 14.83 15.29
C THR A 312 14.25 14.99 14.16
N SER A 313 13.12 15.67 14.39
CA SER A 313 11.96 15.53 13.50
C SER A 313 12.01 16.40 12.22
N ASP A 314 12.30 15.78 11.07
CA ASP A 314 11.81 16.21 9.76
C ASP A 314 10.31 15.86 9.63
N LEU A 315 9.44 16.71 10.18
CA LEU A 315 7.99 16.50 10.29
C LEU A 315 7.27 16.23 8.96
N VAL A 316 7.88 16.57 7.83
CA VAL A 316 7.23 16.57 6.50
C VAL A 316 7.37 15.22 5.76
N SER A 317 8.24 14.32 6.21
CA SER A 317 8.60 13.11 5.43
C SER A 317 7.84 11.83 5.80
N HIS A 318 7.44 11.63 7.07
CA HIS A 318 7.02 10.30 7.56
C HIS A 318 5.76 10.25 8.46
N ASN A 319 5.06 11.37 8.68
CA ASN A 319 3.75 11.41 9.38
C ASN A 319 3.70 10.74 10.78
N TYR A 320 4.78 10.84 11.57
CA TYR A 320 4.90 10.24 12.91
C TYR A 320 3.79 10.60 13.92
N PRO A 321 3.18 11.81 13.92
CA PRO A 321 2.12 12.11 14.87
C PRO A 321 0.88 11.21 14.75
N GLU A 322 0.55 10.75 13.54
CA GLU A 322 -0.59 9.84 13.30
C GLU A 322 -0.33 8.40 13.80
N MET A 323 0.92 8.06 14.11
CA MET A 323 1.30 6.72 14.54
C MET A 323 0.96 6.43 16.01
N LEU A 324 0.68 7.46 16.82
CA LEU A 324 0.23 7.33 18.22
C LEU A 324 -1.29 7.14 18.34
N TYR A 325 -1.92 6.36 17.44
CA TYR A 325 -3.36 6.11 17.42
C TYR A 325 -3.82 5.11 18.51
N ILE A 326 -5.11 5.12 18.87
CA ILE A 326 -5.78 4.12 19.75
C ILE A 326 -6.99 3.54 19.00
N PRO A 327 -7.52 2.36 19.39
CA PRO A 327 -8.65 1.75 18.69
C PRO A 327 -9.90 2.64 18.66
N GLN A 328 -10.10 3.41 19.72
CA GLN A 328 -11.24 4.34 19.86
C GLN A 328 -11.17 5.55 18.92
N ASP A 329 -10.04 5.79 18.25
CA ASP A 329 -9.94 6.84 17.22
C ASP A 329 -10.72 6.47 15.95
N PHE A 330 -11.11 5.19 15.83
CA PHE A 330 -11.72 4.66 14.62
C PHE A 330 -13.16 4.16 14.76
N SER A 331 -13.78 4.33 15.93
CA SER A 331 -15.20 4.00 16.15
C SER A 331 -16.09 5.02 15.44
N THR A 332 -16.98 4.55 14.57
CA THR A 332 -17.94 5.37 13.81
C THR A 332 -19.01 6.00 14.70
N LEU A 333 -19.58 7.14 14.28
CA LEU A 333 -20.57 7.94 15.01
C LEU A 333 -21.93 7.24 15.27
N GLU A 334 -22.11 5.99 14.82
CA GLU A 334 -23.42 5.30 14.80
C GLU A 334 -23.74 4.44 16.02
N ASP A 335 -22.80 4.21 16.96
CA ASP A 335 -23.11 3.45 18.18
C ASP A 335 -23.71 4.37 19.26
N GLY A 336 -24.93 4.84 19.01
CA GLY A 336 -25.83 5.41 19.99
C GLY A 336 -26.65 4.32 20.68
N ASP A 337 -26.54 4.24 22.00
CA ASP A 337 -27.44 3.59 22.96
C ASP A 337 -27.93 2.16 22.64
N GLY A 338 -27.28 1.16 23.23
CA GLY A 338 -27.87 -0.16 23.47
C GLY A 338 -26.94 -1.35 23.31
N LEU A 339 -26.58 -1.96 24.44
CA LEU A 339 -26.26 -3.38 24.65
C LEU A 339 -25.95 -4.23 23.39
N ALA A 340 -24.67 -4.38 23.07
CA ALA A 340 -24.17 -5.52 22.31
C ALA A 340 -22.72 -5.84 22.73
N GLU A 341 -22.56 -6.46 23.90
CA GLU A 341 -21.35 -7.23 24.20
C GLU A 341 -21.33 -8.45 23.28
N CYS A 342 -20.41 -8.47 22.32
CA CYS A 342 -20.07 -9.66 21.56
C CYS A 342 -19.45 -10.67 22.53
N ARG A 343 -20.12 -11.81 22.78
CA ARG A 343 -19.60 -12.94 23.55
C ARG A 343 -18.25 -13.41 22.96
N GLU A 344 -17.15 -13.08 23.63
CA GLU A 344 -15.81 -13.59 23.32
C GLU A 344 -15.49 -14.84 24.18
N VAL A 345 -14.80 -15.81 23.57
CA VAL A 345 -14.37 -17.08 24.18
C VAL A 345 -13.05 -16.84 24.93
N VAL A 346 -13.03 -17.13 26.23
CA VAL A 346 -11.89 -16.91 27.14
C VAL A 346 -10.82 -18.01 26.96
N ARG A 347 -9.55 -17.62 26.74
CA ARG A 347 -8.36 -18.52 26.78
C ARG A 347 -7.75 -18.53 28.19
N SER A 348 -6.96 -19.56 28.51
CA SER A 348 -6.40 -19.78 29.86
C SER A 348 -5.07 -19.05 30.11
N ASP A 349 -4.90 -18.56 31.33
CA ASP A 349 -3.80 -17.70 31.79
C ASP A 349 -2.37 -18.30 31.58
N SER A 350 -2.24 -19.62 31.46
CA SER A 350 -0.96 -20.31 31.23
C SER A 350 -0.37 -20.14 29.83
N GLU A 351 -1.22 -19.93 28.80
CA GLU A 351 -0.76 -19.66 27.44
C GLU A 351 -0.28 -18.20 27.28
N ASP A 352 -0.81 -17.31 28.11
CA ASP A 352 -0.52 -15.87 28.09
C ASP A 352 0.84 -15.54 28.75
N ASP A 353 1.26 -16.31 29.77
CA ASP A 353 2.57 -16.16 30.41
C ASP A 353 3.74 -16.60 29.50
N GLN A 354 3.55 -17.64 28.67
CA GLN A 354 4.57 -18.08 27.69
C GLN A 354 4.77 -17.06 26.56
N LEU A 355 3.71 -16.36 26.14
CA LEU A 355 3.81 -15.34 25.11
C LEU A 355 4.52 -14.07 25.61
N ALA A 356 4.28 -13.67 26.86
CA ALA A 356 4.94 -12.53 27.49
C ALA A 356 6.47 -12.68 27.55
N HIS A 357 6.96 -13.90 27.80
CA HIS A 357 8.40 -14.22 27.79
C HIS A 357 9.04 -14.08 26.39
N SER A 358 8.32 -14.41 25.32
CA SER A 358 8.83 -14.30 23.94
C SER A 358 9.08 -12.85 23.47
N PHE A 359 8.38 -11.86 24.06
CA PHE A 359 8.54 -10.44 23.69
C PHE A 359 9.67 -9.73 24.45
N ALA A 360 10.19 -10.33 25.52
CA ALA A 360 11.31 -9.80 26.29
C ALA A 360 12.68 -10.02 25.59
N GLU A 361 12.76 -10.93 24.62
CA GLU A 361 14.04 -11.42 24.08
C GLU A 361 14.41 -10.95 22.66
N LEU A 362 13.70 -9.98 22.07
CA LEU A 362 14.04 -9.47 20.73
C LEU A 362 15.22 -8.47 20.77
N PRO A 363 16.27 -8.64 19.93
CA PRO A 363 17.49 -7.84 20.00
C PRO A 363 17.32 -6.37 19.54
N ASP A 364 17.93 -5.44 20.29
CA ASP A 364 18.05 -4.03 19.94
C ASP A 364 19.10 -3.81 18.84
N THR A 365 18.67 -3.68 17.59
CA THR A 365 19.47 -3.07 16.53
C THR A 365 18.63 -2.02 15.79
N PRO A 366 19.07 -0.76 15.70
CA PRO A 366 18.42 0.23 14.84
C PRO A 366 18.80 -0.07 13.39
N MET A 367 17.84 -0.48 12.54
CA MET A 367 18.06 -0.49 11.10
C MET A 367 18.05 0.95 10.58
N LEU A 368 19.24 1.53 10.55
CA LEU A 368 19.55 2.75 9.83
C LEU A 368 19.60 2.40 8.32
N VAL A 369 18.49 2.56 7.61
CA VAL A 369 18.49 2.41 6.15
C VAL A 369 19.01 3.71 5.53
N MET A 370 20.33 3.78 5.42
CA MET A 370 21.03 4.63 4.48
C MET A 370 20.76 4.05 3.08
N CYS A 371 19.85 4.66 2.31
CA CYS A 371 19.71 4.35 0.89
C CYS A 371 20.88 4.99 0.13
N ILE A 372 22.03 4.30 0.11
CA ILE A 372 23.15 4.57 -0.81
C ILE A 372 23.58 3.22 -1.41
N GLY A 373 23.54 3.13 -2.74
CA GLY A 373 24.02 2.00 -3.54
C GLY A 373 23.03 0.83 -3.55
N GLY A 374 22.44 0.44 -4.68
CA GLY A 374 23.14 0.18 -5.94
C GLY A 374 23.72 -1.23 -5.87
N GLU A 375 23.08 -2.15 -6.59
CA GLU A 375 23.46 -3.56 -6.81
C GLU A 375 23.03 -4.59 -5.76
N THR A 376 21.98 -5.35 -6.09
CA THR A 376 22.02 -6.81 -6.35
C THR A 376 20.59 -7.38 -6.31
N TYR A 377 19.74 -7.13 -7.32
CA TYR A 377 18.59 -8.01 -7.66
C TYR A 377 18.12 -7.70 -9.09
N TYR A 378 19.00 -7.97 -10.07
CA TYR A 378 18.54 -8.30 -11.42
C TYR A 378 18.78 -9.79 -11.62
N ILE A 379 17.75 -10.60 -11.40
CA ILE A 379 17.45 -11.83 -12.14
C ILE A 379 16.07 -12.29 -11.62
N VAL A 380 15.19 -12.65 -12.57
CA VAL A 380 13.79 -13.11 -12.42
C VAL A 380 12.71 -12.02 -12.48
N THR A 381 12.51 -11.51 -13.71
CA THR A 381 11.14 -11.31 -14.22
C THR A 381 11.11 -11.72 -15.69
N VAL A 382 11.11 -13.04 -15.90
CA VAL A 382 10.93 -13.64 -17.23
C VAL A 382 9.51 -14.21 -17.23
N ILE A 383 8.66 -13.72 -18.15
CA ILE A 383 7.53 -14.38 -18.84
C ILE A 383 6.25 -13.50 -18.93
N ARG A 384 6.06 -12.82 -20.08
CA ARG A 384 4.79 -12.84 -20.86
C ARG A 384 4.99 -12.26 -22.27
N SER A 385 4.32 -12.87 -23.25
CA SER A 385 4.18 -12.51 -24.69
C SER A 385 5.37 -12.82 -25.64
N GLU A 386 5.10 -13.69 -26.61
CA GLU A 386 6.03 -14.27 -27.60
C GLU A 386 6.39 -13.34 -28.78
N GLY A 387 5.86 -12.11 -28.84
CA GLY A 387 6.32 -11.08 -29.80
C GLY A 387 7.53 -10.25 -29.33
N LYS A 388 7.98 -10.42 -28.08
CA LYS A 388 8.95 -9.53 -27.42
C LYS A 388 10.39 -10.06 -27.38
N ALA A 389 10.75 -11.15 -28.06
CA ALA A 389 12.09 -11.76 -27.93
C ALA A 389 13.19 -10.90 -28.59
N MET A 390 12.95 -10.41 -29.82
CA MET A 390 13.91 -9.55 -30.53
C MET A 390 14.08 -8.19 -29.84
N CYS A 391 12.99 -7.58 -29.39
CA CYS A 391 13.05 -6.36 -28.58
C CYS A 391 13.74 -6.59 -27.24
N ARG A 392 13.64 -7.77 -26.63
CA ARG A 392 14.32 -8.10 -25.36
C ARG A 392 15.82 -8.29 -25.52
N LEU A 393 16.27 -8.88 -26.62
CA LEU A 393 17.70 -8.94 -26.95
C LEU A 393 18.24 -7.54 -27.20
N LEU A 394 17.51 -6.70 -27.95
CA LEU A 394 17.88 -5.30 -28.16
C LEU A 394 17.91 -4.51 -26.84
N ARG A 395 16.90 -4.69 -25.97
CA ARG A 395 16.88 -4.10 -24.62
C ARG A 395 18.06 -4.58 -23.77
N TYR A 396 18.41 -5.86 -23.83
CA TYR A 396 19.53 -6.43 -23.07
C TYR A 396 20.87 -5.88 -23.57
N CYS A 397 21.09 -5.83 -24.88
CA CYS A 397 22.30 -5.26 -25.47
C CYS A 397 22.42 -3.75 -25.18
N VAL A 398 21.32 -3.00 -25.30
CA VAL A 398 21.28 -1.57 -25.00
C VAL A 398 21.46 -1.33 -23.50
N SER A 399 20.84 -2.12 -22.62
CA SER A 399 21.02 -2.00 -21.17
C SER A 399 22.43 -2.33 -20.72
N HIS A 400 23.06 -3.36 -21.31
CA HIS A 400 24.45 -3.72 -20.99
C HIS A 400 25.44 -2.69 -21.50
N SER A 401 25.19 -2.13 -22.70
CA SER A 401 26.02 -1.06 -23.27
C SER A 401 25.88 0.25 -22.47
N LEU A 402 24.65 0.59 -22.04
CA LEU A 402 24.39 1.73 -21.17
C LEU A 402 25.00 1.53 -19.78
N TYR A 403 24.88 0.35 -19.18
CA TYR A 403 25.48 0.03 -17.88
C TYR A 403 27.02 0.05 -17.94
N ALA A 404 27.62 -0.45 -19.03
CA ALA A 404 29.06 -0.33 -19.27
C ALA A 404 29.50 1.13 -19.49
N ALA A 405 28.67 1.95 -20.14
CA ALA A 405 28.93 3.39 -20.25
C ALA A 405 28.75 4.12 -18.91
N MET A 406 27.77 3.73 -18.10
CA MET A 406 27.50 4.29 -16.76
C MET A 406 28.64 4.03 -15.80
N THR A 407 29.10 2.77 -15.71
CA THR A 407 30.24 2.38 -14.85
C THR A 407 31.52 3.12 -15.24
N ARG A 408 31.77 3.29 -16.55
CA ARG A 408 32.87 4.13 -17.06
C ARG A 408 32.72 5.61 -16.71
N LEU A 409 31.49 6.15 -16.71
CA LEU A 409 31.22 7.54 -16.36
C LEU A 409 31.35 7.79 -14.84
N GLU A 410 30.98 6.80 -14.03
CA GLU A 410 31.10 6.81 -12.56
C GLU A 410 32.57 6.76 -12.11
N GLU A 411 33.41 5.97 -12.81
CA GLU A 411 34.86 5.93 -12.61
C GLU A 411 35.55 7.27 -12.92
N VAL A 412 35.05 8.04 -13.89
CA VAL A 412 35.66 9.31 -14.34
C VAL A 412 35.34 10.49 -13.40
N ASN A 413 34.33 10.39 -12.53
CA ASN A 413 33.70 11.59 -11.97
C ASN A 413 33.90 11.84 -10.46
N LYS A 414 35.08 11.51 -9.91
CA LYS A 414 35.44 11.83 -8.51
C LYS A 414 35.64 13.34 -8.22
N GLY A 415 35.38 14.25 -9.16
CA GLY A 415 35.75 15.67 -9.05
C GLY A 415 34.63 16.72 -9.21
N VAL A 416 33.43 16.38 -9.69
CA VAL A 416 32.34 17.36 -9.92
C VAL A 416 30.98 16.74 -9.52
N SER A 417 30.12 17.50 -8.84
CA SER A 417 28.77 17.06 -8.48
C SER A 417 27.87 16.94 -9.74
N LEU A 418 27.88 15.75 -10.35
CA LEU A 418 27.07 15.37 -11.53
C LEU A 418 25.62 15.91 -11.53
N PRO A 419 24.86 15.93 -10.41
CA PRO A 419 23.50 16.44 -10.39
C PRO A 419 23.38 17.93 -10.69
N LEU A 420 24.39 18.75 -10.36
CA LEU A 420 24.38 20.18 -10.68
C LEU A 420 24.59 20.42 -12.18
N SER A 421 25.56 19.73 -12.80
CA SER A 421 25.82 19.85 -14.24
C SER A 421 24.62 19.44 -15.09
N ILE A 422 23.90 18.39 -14.67
CA ILE A 422 22.66 17.95 -15.33
C ILE A 422 21.59 19.04 -15.23
N ARG A 423 21.41 19.69 -14.07
CA ARG A 423 20.43 20.79 -13.93
C ARG A 423 20.77 21.99 -14.81
N TYR A 424 22.04 22.37 -14.91
CA TYR A 424 22.47 23.47 -15.78
C TYR A 424 22.16 23.23 -17.26
N LEU A 425 22.22 21.98 -17.73
CA LEU A 425 21.87 21.63 -19.11
C LEU A 425 20.37 21.87 -19.40
N GLY A 426 19.50 21.56 -18.43
CA GLY A 426 18.06 21.85 -18.53
C GLY A 426 17.76 23.36 -18.55
N TYR A 427 18.45 24.14 -17.72
CA TYR A 427 18.35 25.61 -17.73
C TYR A 427 18.88 26.22 -19.05
N LEU A 428 19.98 25.69 -19.58
CA LEU A 428 20.55 26.14 -20.84
C LEU A 428 19.58 25.96 -22.02
N SER A 429 18.89 24.81 -22.10
CA SER A 429 17.85 24.59 -23.10
C SER A 429 16.73 25.63 -23.00
N SER A 430 16.25 25.90 -21.78
CA SER A 430 15.14 26.84 -21.55
C SER A 430 15.54 28.30 -21.83
N LEU A 431 16.78 28.68 -21.49
CA LEU A 431 17.34 30.00 -21.82
C LEU A 431 17.51 30.17 -23.33
N ASN A 432 18.09 29.18 -24.00
CA ASN A 432 18.25 29.19 -25.46
C ASN A 432 16.90 29.29 -26.18
N LEU A 433 15.87 28.58 -25.67
CA LEU A 433 14.50 28.70 -26.17
C LEU A 433 13.96 30.13 -26.02
N LEU A 434 14.14 30.75 -24.86
CA LEU A 434 13.68 32.11 -24.61
C LEU A 434 14.30 33.11 -25.60
N VAL A 435 15.62 33.01 -25.81
CA VAL A 435 16.33 33.89 -26.75
C VAL A 435 15.83 33.65 -28.18
N ALA A 436 15.62 32.39 -28.57
CA ALA A 436 15.07 32.05 -29.89
C ALA A 436 13.67 32.68 -30.09
N ILE A 437 12.79 32.56 -29.10
CA ILE A 437 11.44 33.13 -29.15
C ILE A 437 11.50 34.66 -29.25
N CYS A 438 12.32 35.32 -28.43
CA CYS A 438 12.47 36.78 -28.47
C CYS A 438 13.00 37.26 -29.83
N LEU A 439 14.02 36.58 -30.38
CA LEU A 439 14.57 36.91 -31.70
C LEU A 439 13.52 36.70 -32.80
N GLY A 440 12.81 35.57 -32.79
CA GLY A 440 11.78 35.26 -33.78
C GLY A 440 10.63 36.25 -33.80
N LEU A 441 10.17 36.70 -32.62
CA LEU A 441 9.13 37.73 -32.51
C LEU A 441 9.65 39.10 -32.95
N TYR A 442 10.89 39.43 -32.62
CA TYR A 442 11.53 40.69 -33.04
C TYR A 442 11.66 40.78 -34.56
N VAL A 443 12.11 39.72 -35.24
CA VAL A 443 12.23 39.70 -36.71
C VAL A 443 10.88 39.91 -37.38
N ARG A 444 9.82 39.28 -36.85
CA ARG A 444 8.45 39.47 -37.34
C ARG A 444 8.02 40.92 -37.18
N TRP A 445 8.20 41.50 -36.00
CA TRP A 445 7.86 42.90 -35.77
C TRP A 445 8.66 43.87 -36.66
N GLU A 446 9.97 43.65 -36.82
CA GLU A 446 10.84 44.46 -37.68
C GLU A 446 10.36 44.45 -39.15
N ARG A 447 9.85 43.32 -39.62
CA ARG A 447 9.38 43.14 -41.00
C ARG A 447 7.93 43.57 -41.23
N THR A 448 7.03 43.32 -40.28
CA THR A 448 5.60 43.62 -40.44
C THR A 448 5.19 44.98 -39.89
N ALA A 449 6.01 45.56 -38.99
CA ALA A 449 5.70 46.77 -38.23
C ALA A 449 4.35 46.73 -37.49
N GLU A 450 3.80 45.53 -37.24
CA GLU A 450 2.50 45.38 -36.59
C GLU A 450 2.58 45.72 -35.09
N PRO A 451 1.77 46.66 -34.58
CA PRO A 451 1.82 47.07 -33.18
C PRO A 451 1.42 45.94 -32.23
N VAL A 452 0.63 44.97 -32.70
CA VAL A 452 0.17 43.82 -31.91
C VAL A 452 1.33 42.97 -31.42
N ILE A 453 2.36 42.74 -32.25
CA ILE A 453 3.54 41.95 -31.87
C ILE A 453 4.33 42.66 -30.77
N LEU A 454 4.46 43.99 -30.86
CA LEU A 454 5.12 44.80 -29.83
C LEU A 454 4.35 44.77 -28.50
N VAL A 455 3.01 44.84 -28.54
CA VAL A 455 2.17 44.73 -27.34
C VAL A 455 2.33 43.36 -26.69
N ILE A 456 2.35 42.27 -27.46
CA ILE A 456 2.59 40.92 -26.96
C ILE A 456 3.97 40.81 -26.32
N PHE A 457 4.99 41.42 -26.91
CA PHE A 457 6.33 41.44 -26.35
C PHE A 457 6.40 42.17 -25.00
N ILE A 458 5.77 43.34 -24.89
CA ILE A 458 5.68 44.11 -23.63
C ILE A 458 4.90 43.32 -22.57
N LEU A 459 3.77 42.72 -22.94
CA LEU A 459 2.99 41.87 -22.05
C LEU A 459 3.82 40.67 -21.57
N GLY A 460 4.67 40.10 -22.42
CA GLY A 460 5.55 39.00 -22.03
C GLY A 460 6.61 39.39 -21.02
N LEU A 461 7.22 40.56 -21.16
CA LEU A 461 8.13 41.10 -20.15
C LEU A 461 7.38 41.35 -18.82
N PHE A 462 6.14 41.83 -18.89
CA PHE A 462 5.30 42.01 -17.70
C PHE A 462 4.99 40.68 -17.01
N VAL A 463 4.57 39.65 -17.75
CA VAL A 463 4.28 38.31 -17.18
C VAL A 463 5.53 37.68 -16.58
N LEU A 464 6.69 37.78 -17.24
CA LEU A 464 7.97 37.32 -16.68
C LEU A 464 8.40 38.10 -15.44
N GLY A 465 8.16 39.42 -15.42
CA GLY A 465 8.38 40.27 -14.26
C GLY A 465 7.50 39.85 -13.08
N MET A 466 6.21 39.64 -13.31
CA MET A 466 5.27 39.14 -12.31
C MET A 466 5.64 37.75 -11.80
N ALA A 467 6.02 36.83 -12.70
CA ALA A 467 6.49 35.50 -12.32
C ALA A 467 7.75 35.58 -11.43
N SER A 468 8.68 36.48 -11.75
CA SER A 468 9.88 36.74 -10.95
C SER A 468 9.52 37.33 -9.58
N ILE A 469 8.56 38.25 -9.51
CA ILE A 469 8.08 38.84 -8.25
C ILE A 469 7.46 37.75 -7.37
N PHE A 470 6.57 36.92 -7.91
CA PHE A 470 5.98 35.81 -7.16
C PHE A 470 7.01 34.81 -6.64
N TYR A 471 8.06 34.55 -7.42
CA TYR A 471 9.15 33.66 -7.02
C TYR A 471 9.98 34.26 -5.88
N TYR A 472 10.54 35.45 -6.08
CA TYR A 472 11.54 36.02 -5.16
C TYR A 472 10.93 36.73 -3.94
N TYR A 473 9.80 37.43 -4.10
CA TYR A 473 9.23 38.25 -3.02
C TYR A 473 8.14 37.52 -2.23
N PHE A 474 7.32 36.70 -2.89
CA PHE A 474 6.20 36.01 -2.23
C PHE A 474 6.48 34.54 -1.91
N SER A 475 7.64 33.99 -2.31
CA SER A 475 7.97 32.56 -2.17
C SER A 475 6.92 31.63 -2.78
N MET A 476 6.17 32.12 -3.78
CA MET A 476 5.10 31.39 -4.47
C MET A 476 5.63 30.69 -5.72
N GLU A 477 6.56 29.76 -5.54
CA GLU A 477 7.24 29.05 -6.64
C GLU A 477 6.27 28.39 -7.61
N ARG A 478 5.21 27.75 -7.11
CA ARG A 478 4.20 27.10 -7.96
C ARG A 478 3.49 28.07 -8.90
N ILE A 479 3.09 29.24 -8.42
CA ILE A 479 2.40 30.24 -9.26
C ILE A 479 3.35 30.80 -10.31
N SER A 480 4.59 31.09 -9.91
CA SER A 480 5.63 31.56 -10.82
C SER A 480 5.87 30.56 -11.96
N LEU A 481 6.09 29.28 -11.64
CA LEU A 481 6.26 28.21 -12.63
C LEU A 481 5.02 28.04 -13.51
N CYS A 482 3.81 28.16 -12.93
CA CYS A 482 2.58 28.07 -13.71
C CYS A 482 2.48 29.19 -14.77
N LEU A 483 2.76 30.44 -14.38
CA LEU A 483 2.78 31.59 -15.30
C LEU A 483 3.84 31.40 -16.38
N PHE A 484 5.02 30.90 -15.99
CA PHE A 484 6.12 30.63 -16.91
C PHE A 484 5.75 29.58 -17.98
N HIS A 485 5.25 28.41 -17.58
CA HIS A 485 4.85 27.36 -18.53
C HIS A 485 3.71 27.78 -19.45
N LEU A 486 2.68 28.45 -18.91
CA LEU A 486 1.58 28.97 -19.71
C LEU A 486 2.08 29.95 -20.78
N TRP A 487 2.95 30.87 -20.39
CA TRP A 487 3.48 31.89 -21.29
C TRP A 487 4.41 31.31 -22.36
N PHE A 488 5.24 30.34 -22.02
CA PHE A 488 6.08 29.63 -23.00
C PHE A 488 5.25 28.92 -24.06
N GLY A 489 4.19 28.23 -23.65
CA GLY A 489 3.24 27.62 -24.59
C GLY A 489 2.61 28.64 -25.53
N PHE A 490 2.19 29.79 -24.99
CA PHE A 490 1.58 30.88 -25.75
C PHE A 490 2.54 31.49 -26.78
N LEU A 491 3.75 31.89 -26.36
CA LEU A 491 4.72 32.50 -27.27
C LEU A 491 5.19 31.55 -28.38
N LEU A 492 5.41 30.28 -28.03
CA LEU A 492 5.82 29.28 -29.02
C LEU A 492 4.70 28.96 -30.01
N GLY A 493 3.44 28.95 -29.55
CA GLY A 493 2.26 28.86 -30.41
C GLY A 493 2.16 30.05 -31.37
N LEU A 494 2.41 31.28 -30.89
CA LEU A 494 2.41 32.49 -31.73
C LEU A 494 3.46 32.40 -32.84
N LEU A 495 4.67 31.95 -32.50
CA LEU A 495 5.78 31.77 -33.45
C LEU A 495 5.47 30.71 -34.53
N CYS A 496 4.64 29.70 -34.20
CA CYS A 496 4.23 28.67 -35.16
C CYS A 496 3.33 29.22 -36.28
N PHE A 497 2.38 30.11 -35.95
CA PHE A 497 1.34 30.54 -36.90
C PHE A 497 1.62 31.90 -37.55
N LEU A 498 2.50 32.72 -36.98
CA LEU A 498 3.00 33.93 -37.64
C LEU A 498 4.13 33.61 -38.63
N SER A 499 3.90 32.71 -39.60
CA SER A 499 4.88 32.38 -40.63
C SER A 499 4.58 33.10 -41.94
N SER A 500 5.60 33.65 -42.61
CA SER A 500 5.48 34.21 -43.95
C SER A 500 6.68 33.75 -44.80
N PRO A 501 6.48 33.37 -46.07
CA PRO A 501 7.57 32.94 -46.96
C PRO A 501 8.58 34.06 -47.23
N THR A 502 8.20 35.33 -47.00
CA THR A 502 9.11 36.47 -47.09
C THR A 502 10.16 36.52 -45.97
N LEU A 503 9.93 35.82 -44.85
CA LEU A 503 10.88 35.76 -43.72
C LEU A 503 11.95 34.66 -43.87
N GLU A 504 11.73 33.64 -44.70
CA GLU A 504 12.66 32.49 -44.80
C GLU A 504 14.07 32.87 -45.31
N ALA A 505 14.16 33.97 -46.06
CA ALA A 505 15.42 34.50 -46.57
C ALA A 505 16.17 35.40 -45.56
N ASP A 506 15.54 35.76 -44.42
CA ASP A 506 16.16 36.63 -43.43
C ASP A 506 17.16 35.86 -42.55
N LEU A 507 18.39 36.39 -42.42
CA LEU A 507 19.44 35.78 -41.62
C LEU A 507 19.02 35.60 -40.15
N LYS A 508 18.26 36.55 -39.58
CA LYS A 508 17.81 36.49 -38.18
C LYS A 508 16.73 35.42 -37.97
N GLU A 509 15.88 35.15 -38.97
CA GLU A 509 14.91 34.05 -38.94
C GLU A 509 15.62 32.68 -39.06
N GLN A 510 16.67 32.58 -39.87
CA GLN A 510 17.51 31.38 -39.95
C GLN A 510 18.22 31.10 -38.61
N VAL A 511 18.80 32.13 -37.99
CA VAL A 511 19.38 32.02 -36.63
C VAL A 511 18.32 31.56 -35.62
N THR A 512 17.13 32.14 -35.65
CA THR A 512 16.01 31.70 -34.80
C THR A 512 15.71 30.21 -34.98
N SER A 513 15.62 29.75 -36.23
CA SER A 513 15.34 28.35 -36.57
C SER A 513 16.43 27.40 -36.04
N TYR A 514 17.71 27.75 -36.19
CA TYR A 514 18.82 26.98 -35.63
C TYR A 514 18.80 26.96 -34.10
N MET A 515 18.46 28.07 -33.44
CA MET A 515 18.35 28.13 -31.98
C MET A 515 17.19 27.26 -31.47
N LEU A 516 16.05 27.20 -32.16
CA LEU A 516 14.94 26.29 -31.83
C LEU A 516 15.38 24.82 -31.90
N VAL A 517 16.08 24.44 -32.99
CA VAL A 517 16.63 23.08 -33.13
C VAL A 517 17.66 22.79 -32.04
N ALA A 518 18.56 23.73 -31.74
CA ALA A 518 19.53 23.58 -30.66
C ALA A 518 18.84 23.38 -29.30
N SER A 519 17.76 24.12 -29.03
CA SER A 519 16.96 23.96 -27.80
C SER A 519 16.39 22.55 -27.69
N MET A 520 15.82 22.04 -28.78
CA MET A 520 15.29 20.68 -28.88
C MET A 520 16.37 19.62 -28.61
N VAL A 521 17.55 19.75 -29.21
CA VAL A 521 18.69 18.83 -29.02
C VAL A 521 19.21 18.88 -27.58
N ILE A 522 19.38 20.07 -27.00
CA ILE A 522 19.86 20.21 -25.61
C ILE A 522 18.84 19.62 -24.63
N ARG A 523 17.53 19.83 -24.86
CA ARG A 523 16.44 19.27 -24.03
C ARG A 523 16.43 17.74 -24.08
N THR A 524 16.51 17.17 -25.27
CA THR A 524 16.50 15.71 -25.45
C THR A 524 17.74 15.07 -24.83
N LEU A 525 18.91 15.69 -25.00
CA LEU A 525 20.16 15.27 -24.36
C LEU A 525 20.04 15.33 -22.83
N TRP A 526 19.53 16.42 -22.27
CA TRP A 526 19.28 16.56 -20.84
C TRP A 526 18.37 15.46 -20.31
N ALA A 527 17.20 15.26 -20.94
CA ALA A 527 16.22 14.26 -20.53
C ALA A 527 16.78 12.82 -20.62
N LEU A 528 17.63 12.55 -21.60
CA LEU A 528 18.32 11.27 -21.75
C LEU A 528 19.39 11.07 -20.67
N VAL A 529 20.27 12.04 -20.47
CA VAL A 529 21.36 11.97 -19.46
C VAL A 529 20.78 11.83 -18.06
N GLU A 530 19.73 12.57 -17.72
CA GLU A 530 19.07 12.48 -16.41
C GLU A 530 18.55 11.05 -16.11
N ARG A 531 18.00 10.37 -17.12
CA ARG A 531 17.49 9.00 -17.03
C ARG A 531 18.60 7.95 -16.99
N VAL A 532 19.61 8.12 -17.85
CA VAL A 532 20.78 7.23 -17.88
C VAL A 532 21.55 7.31 -16.55
N CYS A 533 21.66 8.49 -15.94
CA CYS A 533 22.29 8.67 -14.64
C CYS A 533 21.38 8.29 -13.45
N GLY A 534 20.17 7.74 -13.68
CA GLY A 534 19.26 7.34 -12.60
C GLY A 534 18.76 8.50 -11.72
N CYS A 535 18.87 9.74 -12.19
CA CYS A 535 18.52 10.95 -11.42
C CYS A 535 17.02 11.27 -11.47
N THR A 536 16.26 10.61 -12.36
CA THR A 536 14.81 10.84 -12.53
C THR A 536 13.97 10.08 -11.50
N ARG A 537 13.08 10.80 -10.81
CA ARG A 537 12.01 10.19 -10.00
C ARG A 537 10.72 10.09 -10.82
N HIS A 538 10.34 8.87 -11.21
CA HIS A 538 9.07 8.65 -11.90
C HIS A 538 7.90 8.76 -10.93
N ARG A 539 6.90 9.60 -11.26
CA ARG A 539 5.65 9.74 -10.50
C ARG A 539 4.46 9.31 -11.36
N PRO A 540 3.44 8.67 -10.78
CA PRO A 540 2.24 8.30 -11.52
C PRO A 540 1.40 9.56 -11.79
N ALA A 541 1.31 9.96 -13.06
CA ALA A 541 0.47 11.07 -13.51
C ALA A 541 0.01 10.81 -14.95
N LEU A 542 -1.23 11.24 -15.27
CA LEU A 542 -1.72 11.24 -16.65
C LEU A 542 -1.04 12.36 -17.45
N LEU A 543 -1.01 13.56 -16.88
CA LEU A 543 -0.31 14.75 -17.38
C LEU A 543 0.30 15.50 -16.21
N THR A 544 1.42 16.18 -16.44
CA THR A 544 2.05 17.10 -15.51
C THR A 544 1.42 18.48 -15.60
N SER A 545 1.53 19.28 -14.53
CA SER A 545 1.04 20.67 -14.54
C SER A 545 1.72 21.53 -15.60
N ALA A 546 3.02 21.29 -15.85
CA ALA A 546 3.78 21.97 -16.89
C ALA A 546 3.21 21.68 -18.30
N GLU A 547 2.94 20.41 -18.62
CA GLU A 547 2.35 20.03 -19.91
C GLU A 547 0.97 20.64 -20.11
N VAL A 548 0.10 20.57 -19.09
CA VAL A 548 -1.26 21.16 -19.18
C VAL A 548 -1.19 22.64 -19.49
N LEU A 549 -0.28 23.37 -18.83
CA LEU A 549 -0.15 24.82 -19.01
C LEU A 549 0.51 25.19 -20.34
N GLU A 550 1.54 24.46 -20.78
CA GLU A 550 2.16 24.68 -22.10
C GLU A 550 1.16 24.37 -23.24
N LEU A 551 0.39 23.27 -23.13
CA LEU A 551 -0.68 22.94 -24.08
C LEU A 551 -1.80 23.99 -24.08
N SER A 552 -2.20 24.48 -22.91
CA SER A 552 -3.22 25.54 -22.77
C SER A 552 -2.76 26.85 -23.42
N GLY A 553 -1.51 27.25 -23.16
CA GLY A 553 -0.91 28.44 -23.77
C GLY A 553 -0.87 28.33 -25.29
N PHE A 554 -0.42 27.19 -25.81
CA PHE A 554 -0.37 26.91 -27.24
C PHE A 554 -1.78 26.94 -27.87
N ALA A 555 -2.77 26.33 -27.22
CA ALA A 555 -4.16 26.36 -27.67
C ALA A 555 -4.67 27.80 -27.80
N VAL A 556 -4.49 28.63 -26.76
CA VAL A 556 -4.91 30.04 -26.78
C VAL A 556 -4.21 30.81 -27.92
N ALA A 557 -2.91 30.63 -28.11
CA ALA A 557 -2.20 31.30 -29.20
C ALA A 557 -2.74 30.87 -30.58
N SER A 558 -2.95 29.57 -30.78
CA SER A 558 -3.43 29.03 -32.06
C SER A 558 -4.83 29.51 -32.44
N THR A 559 -5.74 29.67 -31.47
CA THR A 559 -7.12 30.13 -31.75
C THR A 559 -7.18 31.60 -32.09
N THR A 560 -6.28 32.43 -31.55
CA THR A 560 -6.22 33.86 -31.92
C THR A 560 -5.79 34.10 -33.37
N GLN A 561 -4.94 33.23 -33.92
CA GLN A 561 -4.39 33.39 -35.27
C GLN A 561 -5.25 32.69 -36.34
N VAL A 562 -5.94 31.61 -35.99
CA VAL A 562 -6.80 30.84 -36.90
C VAL A 562 -8.27 30.94 -36.46
N ALA A 563 -8.80 32.15 -36.41
CA ALA A 563 -10.12 32.42 -35.83
C ALA A 563 -11.28 31.69 -36.55
N GLN A 564 -11.17 31.50 -37.87
CA GLN A 564 -12.22 30.82 -38.67
C GLN A 564 -12.30 29.31 -38.39
N ASP A 565 -11.17 28.66 -38.10
CA ASP A 565 -11.07 27.22 -37.83
C ASP A 565 -10.56 26.89 -36.41
N ALA A 566 -10.81 27.81 -35.46
CA ALA A 566 -10.32 27.71 -34.08
C ALA A 566 -10.71 26.39 -33.39
N VAL A 567 -11.89 25.85 -33.71
CA VAL A 567 -12.36 24.57 -33.19
C VAL A 567 -11.45 23.42 -33.63
N SER A 568 -11.03 23.39 -34.90
CA SER A 568 -10.14 22.35 -35.44
C SER A 568 -8.80 22.32 -34.68
N MET A 569 -8.28 23.50 -34.34
CA MET A 569 -7.02 23.66 -33.59
C MET A 569 -7.16 23.21 -32.13
N ILE A 570 -8.25 23.57 -31.45
CA ILE A 570 -8.51 23.10 -30.08
C ILE A 570 -8.57 21.57 -30.03
N VAL A 571 -9.29 20.95 -30.98
CA VAL A 571 -9.39 19.50 -31.08
C VAL A 571 -8.02 18.85 -31.37
N LEU A 572 -7.20 19.46 -32.22
CA LEU A 572 -5.83 18.97 -32.46
C LEU A 572 -4.96 19.02 -31.19
N VAL A 573 -5.05 20.09 -30.39
CA VAL A 573 -4.32 20.17 -29.11
C VAL A 573 -4.82 19.11 -28.12
N LEU A 574 -6.13 18.85 -28.09
CA LEU A 574 -6.69 17.73 -27.32
C LEU A 574 -6.16 16.38 -27.82
N ALA A 575 -5.98 16.21 -29.13
CA ALA A 575 -5.39 15.00 -29.70
C ALA A 575 -3.93 14.81 -29.26
N VAL A 576 -3.11 15.88 -29.28
CA VAL A 576 -1.74 15.85 -28.71
C VAL A 576 -1.77 15.50 -27.23
N THR A 577 -2.71 16.08 -26.49
CA THR A 577 -2.88 15.82 -25.05
C THR A 577 -3.14 14.33 -24.80
N MET A 578 -4.05 13.70 -25.56
CA MET A 578 -4.34 12.27 -25.42
C MET A 578 -3.17 11.39 -25.88
N LEU A 579 -2.42 11.81 -26.90
CA LEU A 579 -1.21 11.12 -27.35
C LEU A 579 -0.12 11.07 -26.27
N VAL A 580 0.07 12.17 -25.53
CA VAL A 580 0.99 12.23 -24.38
C VAL A 580 0.57 11.25 -23.29
N VAL A 581 -0.73 11.21 -22.98
CA VAL A 581 -1.28 10.25 -22.01
C VAL A 581 -1.04 8.82 -22.49
N ASP A 582 -1.24 8.53 -23.78
CA ASP A 582 -1.03 7.20 -24.39
C ASP A 582 0.43 6.72 -24.25
N LEU A 583 1.39 7.62 -24.49
CA LEU A 583 2.82 7.36 -24.28
C LEU A 583 3.17 7.14 -22.81
N ARG A 584 2.65 7.97 -21.89
CA ARG A 584 2.90 7.85 -20.44
C ARG A 584 2.33 6.56 -19.86
N MET A 585 1.15 6.14 -20.32
CA MET A 585 0.56 4.86 -19.92
C MET A 585 1.25 3.65 -20.57
N LYS A 586 2.15 3.88 -21.54
CA LYS A 586 2.82 2.87 -22.36
C LYS A 586 1.84 1.95 -23.08
N SER A 587 0.73 2.52 -23.54
CA SER A 587 -0.28 1.75 -24.28
C SER A 587 0.33 1.03 -25.47
N PHE A 588 -0.24 -0.13 -25.81
CA PHE A 588 0.28 -1.00 -26.87
C PHE A 588 0.36 -0.29 -28.24
N LEU A 589 -0.57 0.63 -28.51
CA LEU A 589 -0.66 1.36 -29.79
C LEU A 589 -0.09 2.79 -29.73
N ALA A 590 0.58 3.18 -28.66
CA ALA A 590 1.07 4.55 -28.48
C ALA A 590 2.08 5.00 -29.56
N LEU A 591 3.04 4.14 -29.94
CA LEU A 591 4.00 4.45 -31.01
C LEU A 591 3.34 4.50 -32.40
N PRO A 592 2.50 3.52 -32.80
CA PRO A 592 1.68 3.64 -34.01
C PRO A 592 0.84 4.92 -34.07
N ASN A 593 0.21 5.31 -32.96
CA ASN A 593 -0.58 6.54 -32.87
C ASN A 593 0.29 7.78 -33.05
N LEU A 594 1.49 7.81 -32.46
CA LEU A 594 2.44 8.91 -32.64
C LEU A 594 2.84 9.04 -34.11
N THR A 595 3.17 7.93 -34.78
CA THR A 595 3.51 7.94 -36.20
C THR A 595 2.34 8.38 -37.07
N CYS A 596 1.13 7.85 -36.83
CA CYS A 596 -0.08 8.25 -37.54
C CYS A 596 -0.36 9.74 -37.35
N PHE A 597 -0.32 10.22 -36.11
CA PHE A 597 -0.51 11.62 -35.77
C PHE A 597 0.48 12.53 -36.51
N SER A 598 1.78 12.21 -36.48
CA SER A 598 2.80 13.01 -37.17
C SER A 598 2.60 13.05 -38.68
N VAL A 599 2.32 11.91 -39.32
CA VAL A 599 2.13 11.83 -40.77
C VAL A 599 0.85 12.55 -41.21
N VAL A 600 -0.27 12.27 -40.55
CA VAL A 600 -1.56 12.86 -40.94
C VAL A 600 -1.59 14.36 -40.67
N THR A 601 -1.01 14.80 -39.55
CA THR A 601 -0.95 16.23 -39.24
C THR A 601 -0.06 16.98 -40.23
N GLY A 602 1.12 16.43 -40.54
CA GLY A 602 2.07 17.07 -41.46
C GLY A 602 1.62 17.10 -42.92
N VAL A 603 0.93 16.06 -43.39
CA VAL A 603 0.51 15.94 -44.80
C VAL A 603 -0.87 16.54 -45.05
N PHE A 604 -1.85 16.27 -44.19
CA PHE A 604 -3.25 16.58 -44.48
C PHE A 604 -3.81 17.71 -43.62
N PHE A 605 -3.53 17.74 -42.32
CA PHE A 605 -4.20 18.68 -41.41
C PHE A 605 -3.89 20.16 -41.73
N PHE A 606 -2.61 20.54 -41.81
CA PHE A 606 -2.24 21.93 -42.10
C PHE A 606 -2.60 22.34 -43.53
N GLN A 607 -2.60 21.39 -44.48
CA GLN A 607 -3.08 21.63 -45.83
C GLN A 607 -4.59 21.93 -45.83
N ALA A 608 -5.38 21.17 -45.06
CA ALA A 608 -6.82 21.38 -44.92
C ALA A 608 -7.15 22.71 -44.24
N LEU A 609 -6.33 23.12 -43.26
CA LEU A 609 -6.48 24.40 -42.55
C LEU A 609 -6.12 25.61 -43.44
N GLY A 610 -5.36 25.41 -44.51
CA GLY A 610 -4.92 26.50 -45.40
C GLY A 610 -3.92 27.47 -44.77
N VAL A 611 -3.29 27.09 -43.65
CA VAL A 611 -2.35 27.95 -42.89
C VAL A 611 -0.92 27.45 -43.07
N GLN A 612 0.00 28.37 -43.40
CA GLN A 612 1.43 28.09 -43.37
C GLN A 612 1.95 28.14 -41.94
N THR A 613 2.66 27.10 -41.53
CA THR A 613 3.23 27.00 -40.17
C THR A 613 4.75 27.02 -40.23
N ASN A 614 5.37 27.55 -39.17
CA ASN A 614 6.81 27.43 -38.99
C ASN A 614 7.14 26.01 -38.49
N PRO A 615 7.79 25.14 -39.31
CA PRO A 615 8.02 23.75 -38.95
C PRO A 615 9.01 23.60 -37.79
N TYR A 616 9.95 24.52 -37.62
CA TYR A 616 10.94 24.48 -36.54
C TYR A 616 10.31 24.79 -35.19
N ALA A 617 9.45 25.80 -35.12
CA ALA A 617 8.73 26.16 -33.91
C ALA A 617 7.75 25.05 -33.48
N LEU A 618 7.01 24.49 -34.45
CA LEU A 618 6.07 23.40 -34.21
C LEU A 618 6.79 22.12 -33.73
N SER A 619 7.90 21.77 -34.39
CA SER A 619 8.73 20.62 -34.00
C SER A 619 9.33 20.81 -32.60
N CYS A 620 9.79 22.03 -32.28
CA CYS A 620 10.30 22.35 -30.95
C CYS A 620 9.21 22.20 -29.88
N PHE A 621 7.99 22.67 -30.12
CA PHE A 621 6.86 22.50 -29.21
C PHE A 621 6.52 21.02 -28.98
N LEU A 622 6.31 20.27 -30.06
CA LEU A 622 5.97 18.85 -29.98
C LEU A 622 7.07 18.03 -29.30
N CYS A 623 8.34 18.27 -29.64
CA CYS A 623 9.45 17.58 -28.99
C CYS A 623 9.51 17.88 -27.49
N ARG A 624 9.26 19.12 -27.08
CA ARG A 624 9.33 19.52 -25.68
C ARG A 624 8.31 18.79 -24.80
N ILE A 625 7.13 18.51 -25.36
CA ILE A 625 6.04 17.79 -24.68
C ILE A 625 6.22 16.26 -24.79
N ILE A 626 6.63 15.73 -25.94
CA ILE A 626 6.65 14.28 -26.22
C ILE A 626 7.95 13.59 -25.76
N CYS A 627 9.08 14.30 -25.70
CA CYS A 627 10.40 13.69 -25.48
C CYS A 627 10.48 12.88 -24.18
N GLU A 628 10.04 13.46 -23.05
CA GLU A 628 10.09 12.78 -21.76
C GLU A 628 9.18 11.53 -21.70
N PRO A 629 7.87 11.61 -22.04
CA PRO A 629 7.00 10.44 -22.17
C PRO A 629 7.57 9.35 -23.08
N LEU A 630 8.17 9.72 -24.22
CA LEU A 630 8.73 8.78 -25.18
C LEU A 630 9.92 8.02 -24.61
N LEU A 631 10.84 8.71 -23.92
CA LEU A 631 11.96 8.09 -23.22
C LEU A 631 11.47 7.20 -22.07
N ASP A 632 10.44 7.63 -21.36
CA ASP A 632 9.88 6.89 -20.22
C ASP A 632 9.24 5.55 -20.62
N ILE A 633 8.88 5.34 -21.90
CA ILE A 633 8.49 4.01 -22.40
C ILE A 633 9.57 2.97 -22.08
N TYR A 634 10.84 3.35 -22.21
CA TYR A 634 11.98 2.49 -21.92
C TYR A 634 12.47 2.63 -20.47
N PHE A 635 12.70 3.85 -19.98
CA PHE A 635 13.38 4.09 -18.70
C PHE A 635 12.47 3.96 -17.46
N SER A 636 11.16 4.19 -17.59
CA SER A 636 10.28 4.12 -16.42
C SER A 636 10.08 2.69 -15.92
N GLY A 637 10.44 2.45 -14.66
CA GLY A 637 10.24 1.18 -13.95
C GLY A 637 8.84 1.00 -13.32
N LEU A 638 7.93 1.96 -13.49
CA LEU A 638 6.60 1.90 -12.89
C LEU A 638 5.80 0.70 -13.42
N SER A 639 5.14 0.00 -12.51
CA SER A 639 4.22 -1.09 -12.82
C SER A 639 2.99 -0.57 -13.58
N ALA A 640 2.26 -1.45 -14.27
CA ALA A 640 1.04 -1.02 -14.97
C ALA A 640 0.02 -0.42 -14.00
N THR A 641 -0.19 -1.05 -12.84
CA THR A 641 -1.16 -0.57 -11.84
C THR A 641 -0.73 0.76 -11.21
N GLU A 642 0.56 1.01 -11.06
CA GLU A 642 1.10 2.30 -10.63
C GLU A 642 0.85 3.39 -11.67
N ARG A 643 1.15 3.15 -12.95
CA ARG A 643 0.92 4.14 -14.02
C ARG A 643 -0.56 4.51 -14.15
N TRP A 644 -1.44 3.51 -14.10
CA TRP A 644 -2.89 3.71 -14.14
C TRP A 644 -3.48 4.16 -12.81
N SER A 645 -2.69 4.30 -11.74
CA SER A 645 -3.19 4.67 -10.42
C SER A 645 -4.01 5.97 -10.38
N PRO A 646 -3.74 7.04 -11.18
CA PRO A 646 -4.60 8.23 -11.19
C PRO A 646 -6.02 7.93 -11.66
N LEU A 647 -6.21 6.96 -12.56
CA LEU A 647 -7.53 6.49 -13.00
C LEU A 647 -8.12 5.51 -11.97
N LEU A 648 -7.32 4.54 -11.53
CA LEU A 648 -7.77 3.46 -10.66
C LEU A 648 -8.20 3.94 -9.27
N ARG A 649 -7.58 5.01 -8.74
CA ARG A 649 -7.90 5.57 -7.42
C ARG A 649 -8.96 6.67 -7.45
N ARG A 650 -9.32 7.22 -8.62
CA ARG A 650 -10.32 8.28 -8.73
C ARG A 650 -11.68 7.81 -8.24
N GLY A 651 -12.52 8.71 -7.72
CA GLY A 651 -13.86 8.35 -7.24
C GLY A 651 -14.76 7.81 -8.36
N GLY A 652 -15.67 6.90 -8.01
CA GLY A 652 -16.56 6.22 -8.97
C GLY A 652 -17.42 7.17 -9.81
N LEU A 653 -18.00 8.20 -9.18
CA LEU A 653 -18.78 9.23 -9.88
C LEU A 653 -17.94 9.97 -10.93
N TRP A 654 -16.75 10.44 -10.53
CA TRP A 654 -15.85 11.18 -11.41
C TRP A 654 -15.37 10.35 -12.60
N ARG A 655 -15.14 9.04 -12.43
CA ARG A 655 -14.85 8.15 -13.56
C ARG A 655 -16.06 7.95 -14.49
N ARG A 656 -17.26 7.84 -13.95
CA ARG A 656 -18.46 7.71 -14.81
C ARG A 656 -18.69 8.97 -15.63
N LEU A 657 -18.44 10.14 -15.04
CA LEU A 657 -18.51 11.43 -15.74
C LEU A 657 -17.52 11.53 -16.91
N THR A 658 -16.39 10.79 -16.92
CA THR A 658 -15.47 10.80 -18.08
C THR A 658 -16.05 10.11 -19.31
N LEU A 659 -17.14 9.34 -19.19
CA LEU A 659 -17.81 8.74 -20.35
C LEU A 659 -18.61 9.74 -21.17
N LEU A 660 -19.06 10.84 -20.57
CA LEU A 660 -19.79 11.91 -21.28
C LEU A 660 -18.94 12.60 -22.36
N PRO A 661 -17.74 13.16 -22.06
CA PRO A 661 -16.91 13.76 -23.09
C PRO A 661 -16.44 12.74 -24.13
N LEU A 662 -16.21 11.48 -23.75
CA LEU A 662 -15.90 10.41 -24.70
C LEU A 662 -17.06 10.20 -25.68
N LEU A 663 -18.29 10.04 -25.18
CA LEU A 663 -19.49 9.90 -26.01
C LEU A 663 -19.66 11.10 -26.95
N THR A 664 -19.42 12.32 -26.47
CA THR A 664 -19.49 13.52 -27.31
C THR A 664 -18.51 13.44 -28.47
N VAL A 665 -17.25 13.06 -28.23
CA VAL A 665 -16.22 12.94 -29.27
C VAL A 665 -16.58 11.84 -30.28
N GLU A 666 -17.06 10.68 -29.83
CA GLU A 666 -17.47 9.57 -30.70
C GLU A 666 -18.66 9.97 -31.60
N ILE A 667 -19.68 10.62 -31.04
CA ILE A 667 -20.83 11.11 -31.83
C ILE A 667 -20.37 12.18 -32.82
N SER A 668 -19.51 13.12 -32.42
CA SER A 668 -18.95 14.12 -33.32
C SER A 668 -18.20 13.47 -34.48
N PHE A 669 -17.42 12.42 -34.24
CA PHE A 669 -16.75 11.67 -35.29
C PHE A 669 -17.74 11.04 -36.29
N LEU A 670 -18.78 10.36 -35.80
CA LEU A 670 -19.80 9.75 -36.66
C LEU A 670 -20.54 10.79 -37.51
N VAL A 671 -20.91 11.93 -36.90
CA VAL A 671 -21.60 13.02 -37.61
C VAL A 671 -20.71 13.62 -38.70
N LEU A 672 -19.44 13.91 -38.39
CA LEU A 672 -18.48 14.43 -39.37
C LEU A 672 -18.19 13.43 -40.48
N ALA A 673 -18.11 12.14 -40.16
CA ALA A 673 -17.97 11.07 -41.16
C ALA A 673 -19.20 11.01 -42.09
N GLY A 674 -20.39 11.29 -41.56
CA GLY A 674 -21.65 11.33 -42.30
C GLY A 674 -21.75 12.45 -43.33
N PHE A 675 -21.03 13.56 -43.16
CA PHE A 675 -20.98 14.61 -44.19
C PHE A 675 -20.40 14.12 -45.52
N LYS A 676 -19.67 13.00 -45.54
CA LYS A 676 -19.20 12.38 -46.79
C LYS A 676 -20.33 11.91 -47.70
N ILE A 677 -21.53 11.64 -47.16
CA ILE A 677 -22.72 11.25 -47.94
C ILE A 677 -23.13 12.35 -48.93
N GLY A 678 -22.84 13.63 -48.61
CA GLY A 678 -23.17 14.76 -49.49
C GLY A 678 -22.37 14.80 -50.80
N ASP A 679 -21.34 13.95 -50.93
CA ASP A 679 -20.52 13.82 -52.15
C ASP A 679 -21.24 12.93 -53.19
N LEU A 680 -22.02 13.58 -54.06
CA LEU A 680 -22.90 12.92 -55.02
C LEU A 680 -22.16 12.28 -56.20
N ASP A 681 -20.87 12.57 -56.40
CA ASP A 681 -20.10 12.10 -57.57
C ASP A 681 -19.92 10.57 -57.59
N ARG A 682 -19.99 9.92 -56.41
CA ARG A 682 -19.85 8.45 -56.25
C ARG A 682 -20.89 7.85 -55.30
N TRP A 683 -22.10 8.42 -55.29
CA TRP A 683 -23.16 8.08 -54.32
C TRP A 683 -23.45 6.56 -54.22
N TYR A 684 -23.40 5.82 -55.33
CA TYR A 684 -23.69 4.39 -55.39
C TYR A 684 -22.64 3.50 -54.68
N VAL A 685 -21.43 4.01 -54.46
CA VAL A 685 -20.41 3.32 -53.63
C VAL A 685 -20.42 3.89 -52.22
N VAL A 686 -20.42 5.22 -52.10
CA VAL A 686 -20.25 5.94 -50.83
C VAL A 686 -21.41 5.66 -49.86
N ILE A 687 -22.66 5.70 -50.34
CA ILE A 687 -23.84 5.53 -49.48
C ILE A 687 -23.89 4.09 -48.92
N PRO A 688 -23.79 3.02 -49.73
CA PRO A 688 -23.77 1.66 -49.17
C PRO A 688 -22.56 1.40 -48.28
N SER A 689 -21.36 1.88 -48.64
CA SER A 689 -20.15 1.67 -47.83
C SER A 689 -20.23 2.38 -46.48
N PHE A 690 -20.70 3.63 -46.47
CA PHE A 690 -20.93 4.38 -45.23
C PHE A 690 -22.03 3.75 -44.39
N SER A 691 -23.15 3.35 -44.99
CA SER A 691 -24.25 2.73 -44.24
C SER A 691 -23.81 1.44 -43.57
N ALA A 692 -23.11 0.56 -44.29
CA ALA A 692 -22.61 -0.70 -43.73
C ALA A 692 -21.56 -0.48 -42.63
N SER A 693 -20.56 0.37 -42.90
CA SER A 693 -19.49 0.65 -41.92
C SER A 693 -19.98 1.47 -40.72
N GLY A 694 -20.89 2.42 -40.91
CA GLY A 694 -21.49 3.24 -39.85
C GLY A 694 -22.41 2.44 -38.92
N ILE A 695 -23.20 1.50 -39.45
CA ILE A 695 -23.99 0.57 -38.61
C ILE A 695 -23.04 -0.33 -37.80
N PHE A 696 -22.02 -0.90 -38.46
CA PHE A 696 -21.04 -1.74 -37.78
C PHE A 696 -20.27 -0.98 -36.68
N TRP A 697 -19.84 0.25 -36.99
CA TRP A 697 -19.19 1.16 -36.05
C TRP A 697 -20.10 1.46 -34.86
N THR A 698 -21.37 1.80 -35.10
CA THR A 698 -22.35 2.11 -34.03
C THR A 698 -22.53 0.91 -33.09
N ILE A 699 -22.64 -0.30 -33.63
CA ILE A 699 -22.75 -1.53 -32.83
C ILE A 699 -21.48 -1.73 -31.98
N CYS A 700 -20.29 -1.57 -32.58
CA CYS A 700 -19.03 -1.73 -31.86
C CYS A 700 -18.85 -0.68 -30.75
N HIS A 701 -19.31 0.55 -30.98
CA HIS A 701 -19.17 1.66 -30.03
C HIS A 701 -20.19 1.64 -28.90
N VAL A 702 -21.40 1.13 -29.13
CA VAL A 702 -22.33 0.79 -28.04
C VAL A 702 -21.70 -0.27 -27.14
N VAL A 703 -21.10 -1.31 -27.72
CA VAL A 703 -20.38 -2.33 -26.95
C VAL A 703 -19.22 -1.71 -26.19
N PHE A 704 -18.42 -0.84 -26.82
CA PHE A 704 -17.32 -0.12 -26.18
C PHE A 704 -17.77 0.67 -24.94
N LEU A 705 -18.81 1.49 -25.05
CA LEU A 705 -19.32 2.28 -23.92
C LEU A 705 -19.86 1.42 -22.78
N VAL A 706 -20.60 0.34 -23.11
CA VAL A 706 -21.09 -0.62 -22.11
C VAL A 706 -19.93 -1.33 -21.42
N THR A 707 -18.85 -1.69 -22.15
CA THR A 707 -17.65 -2.30 -21.53
C THR A 707 -16.95 -1.37 -20.55
N LEU A 708 -16.79 -0.09 -20.90
CA LEU A 708 -16.19 0.91 -20.02
C LEU A 708 -17.06 1.18 -18.79
N TRP A 709 -18.37 1.27 -18.97
CA TRP A 709 -19.33 1.40 -17.86
C TRP A 709 -19.26 0.20 -16.90
N GLY A 710 -19.22 -1.01 -17.44
CA GLY A 710 -19.06 -2.25 -16.68
C GLY A 710 -17.74 -2.28 -15.90
N PHE A 711 -16.65 -1.88 -16.54
CA PHE A 711 -15.34 -1.75 -15.90
C PHE A 711 -15.38 -0.77 -14.71
N HIS A 712 -15.91 0.43 -14.91
CA HIS A 712 -15.99 1.44 -13.85
C HIS A 712 -16.87 0.98 -12.68
N SER A 713 -17.94 0.25 -12.95
CA SER A 713 -18.80 -0.31 -11.92
C SER A 713 -18.06 -1.37 -11.10
N LYS A 714 -17.44 -2.35 -11.78
CA LYS A 714 -16.65 -3.40 -11.13
C LYS A 714 -15.46 -2.85 -10.34
N LEU A 715 -14.80 -1.80 -10.84
CA LEU A 715 -13.73 -1.11 -10.13
C LEU A 715 -14.25 -0.36 -8.89
N SER A 716 -15.43 0.23 -8.97
CA SER A 716 -16.05 0.90 -7.81
C SER A 716 -16.36 -0.10 -6.71
N ASP A 717 -16.76 -1.33 -7.05
CA ASP A 717 -16.97 -2.41 -6.08
C ASP A 717 -15.65 -2.81 -5.40
N CYS A 718 -14.57 -2.92 -6.17
CA CYS A 718 -13.24 -3.21 -5.63
C CYS A 718 -12.75 -2.10 -4.66
N GLN A 719 -12.97 -0.83 -5.02
CA GLN A 719 -12.61 0.28 -4.15
C GLN A 719 -13.43 0.30 -2.86
N ARG A 720 -14.74 0.00 -2.92
CA ARG A 720 -15.59 -0.11 -1.73
C ARG A 720 -15.06 -1.16 -0.76
N VAL A 721 -14.62 -2.31 -1.27
CA VAL A 721 -14.00 -3.37 -0.46
C VAL A 721 -12.66 -2.90 0.14
N CYS A 722 -11.82 -2.21 -0.63
CA CYS A 722 -10.55 -1.66 -0.12
C CYS A 722 -10.76 -0.63 1.01
N LEU A 723 -11.77 0.24 0.86
CA LEU A 723 -12.14 1.23 1.86
C LEU A 723 -12.67 0.55 3.13
N ALA A 724 -13.50 -0.48 2.99
CA ALA A 724 -13.99 -1.28 4.11
C ALA A 724 -12.85 -1.99 4.86
N GLN A 725 -11.80 -2.43 4.15
CA GLN A 725 -10.64 -3.13 4.72
C GLN A 725 -9.52 -2.19 5.24
N ARG A 726 -9.69 -0.86 5.20
CA ARG A 726 -8.68 0.16 5.62
C ARG A 726 -7.27 -0.13 5.10
N ALA A 727 -7.17 -0.48 3.82
CA ALA A 727 -6.01 -1.21 3.34
C ALA A 727 -4.86 -0.34 2.82
N GLU A 728 -3.62 -0.81 3.05
CA GLU A 728 -2.36 -0.19 2.63
C GLU A 728 -2.14 -0.17 1.10
N HIS A 729 -1.07 0.50 0.67
CA HIS A 729 -0.62 0.58 -0.72
C HIS A 729 -0.46 -0.82 -1.34
N GLY A 730 -1.14 -1.07 -2.48
CA GLY A 730 -1.10 -2.35 -3.21
C GLY A 730 -2.29 -3.30 -2.97
N THR A 731 -3.16 -3.00 -1.99
CA THR A 731 -4.33 -3.87 -1.71
C THR A 731 -5.37 -3.84 -2.84
N LEU A 732 -5.48 -2.73 -3.57
CA LEU A 732 -6.40 -2.62 -4.70
C LEU A 732 -6.10 -3.68 -5.77
N ASP A 733 -4.83 -4.00 -6.02
CA ASP A 733 -4.44 -5.00 -7.03
C ASP A 733 -4.87 -6.41 -6.60
N LYS A 734 -4.74 -6.72 -5.29
CA LYS A 734 -5.22 -7.97 -4.70
C LYS A 734 -6.75 -8.07 -4.79
N VAL A 735 -7.48 -7.00 -4.45
CA VAL A 735 -8.95 -6.98 -4.51
C VAL A 735 -9.47 -7.06 -5.95
N MET A 736 -8.85 -6.34 -6.88
CA MET A 736 -9.19 -6.45 -8.31
C MET A 736 -8.95 -7.87 -8.82
N THR A 737 -7.89 -8.52 -8.35
CA THR A 737 -7.57 -9.91 -8.68
C THR A 737 -8.65 -10.86 -8.13
N SER A 738 -8.99 -10.78 -6.84
CA SER A 738 -9.98 -11.66 -6.22
C SER A 738 -11.40 -11.47 -6.80
N LYS A 739 -11.76 -10.24 -7.20
CA LYS A 739 -13.03 -9.95 -7.89
C LYS A 739 -13.02 -10.28 -9.38
N GLY A 740 -12.00 -10.96 -9.91
CA GLY A 740 -11.96 -11.41 -11.30
C GLY A 740 -11.88 -10.27 -12.32
N MET A 741 -11.28 -9.13 -11.96
CA MET A 741 -11.08 -8.00 -12.89
C MET A 741 -10.17 -8.40 -14.06
N ARG A 742 -9.19 -9.28 -13.83
CA ARG A 742 -8.32 -9.82 -14.89
C ARG A 742 -9.12 -10.45 -16.03
N HIS A 743 -10.05 -11.36 -15.68
CA HIS A 743 -10.85 -12.09 -16.67
C HIS A 743 -11.74 -11.12 -17.46
N PHE A 744 -12.36 -10.16 -16.76
CA PHE A 744 -13.12 -9.07 -17.39
C PHE A 744 -12.26 -8.32 -18.41
N CYS A 745 -11.09 -7.81 -18.02
CA CYS A 745 -10.19 -7.08 -18.92
C CYS A 745 -9.71 -7.91 -20.12
N LEU A 746 -9.48 -9.22 -19.95
CA LEU A 746 -9.06 -10.10 -21.05
C LEU A 746 -10.16 -10.33 -22.09
N ILE A 747 -11.43 -10.32 -21.68
CA ILE A 747 -12.56 -10.31 -22.61
C ILE A 747 -12.69 -8.92 -23.23
N SER A 748 -12.76 -7.88 -22.41
CA SER A 748 -12.98 -6.50 -22.85
C SER A 748 -11.94 -6.02 -23.87
N LYS A 749 -10.65 -6.37 -23.73
CA LYS A 749 -9.63 -5.96 -24.72
C LYS A 749 -9.91 -6.50 -26.13
N ARG A 750 -10.56 -7.68 -26.26
CA ARG A 750 -10.95 -8.22 -27.57
C ARG A 750 -12.08 -7.37 -28.17
N LEU A 751 -12.98 -6.88 -27.32
CA LEU A 751 -14.13 -6.07 -27.71
C LEU A 751 -13.70 -4.68 -28.16
N VAL A 752 -12.86 -4.01 -27.38
CA VAL A 752 -12.34 -2.67 -27.69
C VAL A 752 -11.44 -2.68 -28.94
N LEU A 753 -10.81 -3.82 -29.27
CA LEU A 753 -10.09 -3.93 -30.54
C LEU A 753 -11.02 -3.76 -31.75
N PHE A 754 -12.27 -4.25 -31.68
CA PHE A 754 -13.23 -4.08 -32.77
C PHE A 754 -13.70 -2.63 -32.92
N SER A 755 -13.86 -1.88 -31.82
CA SER A 755 -14.18 -0.45 -31.91
C SER A 755 -13.06 0.29 -32.65
N LEU A 756 -11.80 0.04 -32.28
CA LEU A 756 -10.64 0.72 -32.86
C LEU A 756 -10.50 0.42 -34.36
N VAL A 757 -10.66 -0.86 -34.73
CA VAL A 757 -10.67 -1.26 -36.14
C VAL A 757 -11.86 -0.64 -36.89
N SER A 758 -13.05 -0.60 -36.28
CA SER A 758 -14.23 0.01 -36.91
C SER A 758 -14.04 1.52 -37.14
N THR A 759 -13.42 2.23 -36.21
CA THR A 759 -13.08 3.66 -36.34
C THR A 759 -12.05 3.91 -37.43
N ALA A 760 -11.01 3.07 -37.52
CA ALA A 760 -10.04 3.14 -38.61
C ALA A 760 -10.70 2.90 -39.97
N ILE A 761 -11.57 1.90 -40.10
CA ILE A 761 -12.31 1.62 -41.34
C ILE A 761 -13.22 2.78 -41.71
N LEU A 762 -14.05 3.26 -40.78
CA LEU A 762 -14.96 4.38 -41.03
C LEU A 762 -14.19 5.65 -41.37
N GLY A 763 -13.07 5.92 -40.70
CA GLY A 763 -12.20 7.06 -40.97
C GLY A 763 -11.59 7.02 -42.39
N VAL A 764 -11.13 5.85 -42.84
CA VAL A 764 -10.57 5.66 -44.20
C VAL A 764 -11.67 5.77 -45.27
N LEU A 765 -12.83 5.15 -45.06
CA LEU A 765 -13.95 5.19 -46.02
C LEU A 765 -14.58 6.60 -46.11
N SER A 766 -14.62 7.32 -44.99
CA SER A 766 -15.15 8.69 -44.90
C SER A 766 -14.06 9.77 -45.00
N TRP A 767 -12.88 9.44 -45.55
CA TRP A 767 -11.76 10.38 -45.60
C TRP A 767 -12.11 11.68 -46.32
N GLN A 768 -11.86 12.80 -45.65
CA GLN A 768 -12.15 14.16 -46.14
C GLN A 768 -10.87 15.01 -46.04
N PRO A 769 -10.06 15.11 -47.12
CA PRO A 769 -8.77 15.80 -47.08
C PRO A 769 -8.89 17.32 -46.93
N SER A 770 -10.05 17.90 -47.21
CA SER A 770 -10.31 19.35 -47.10
C SER A 770 -10.99 19.75 -45.79
N ASN A 771 -11.39 18.80 -44.94
CA ASN A 771 -12.12 19.09 -43.71
C ASN A 771 -11.19 18.93 -42.50
N SER A 772 -10.61 20.04 -42.03
CA SER A 772 -9.67 20.06 -40.91
C SER A 772 -10.28 19.54 -39.60
N LEU A 773 -11.58 19.78 -39.38
CA LEU A 773 -12.29 19.34 -38.19
C LEU A 773 -12.48 17.82 -38.18
N PHE A 774 -12.80 17.21 -39.33
CA PHE A 774 -12.86 15.75 -39.45
C PHE A 774 -11.49 15.11 -39.16
N ILE A 775 -10.41 15.67 -39.73
CA ILE A 775 -9.05 15.17 -39.54
C ILE A 775 -8.63 15.27 -38.06
N SER A 776 -8.88 16.40 -37.38
CA SER A 776 -8.49 16.56 -35.98
C SER A 776 -9.32 15.67 -35.04
N VAL A 777 -10.63 15.51 -35.28
CA VAL A 777 -11.46 14.59 -34.49
C VAL A 777 -11.01 13.14 -34.69
N PHE A 778 -10.70 12.72 -35.92
CA PHE A 778 -10.13 11.39 -36.18
C PHE A 778 -8.81 11.16 -35.42
N LEU A 779 -7.92 12.17 -35.41
CA LEU A 779 -6.68 12.13 -34.66
C LEU A 779 -6.86 12.14 -33.13
N LEU A 780 -8.00 12.62 -32.62
CA LEU A 780 -8.35 12.59 -31.20
C LEU A 780 -8.95 11.23 -30.77
N VAL A 781 -9.83 10.65 -31.59
CA VAL A 781 -10.51 9.37 -31.28
C VAL A 781 -9.51 8.23 -31.20
N LEU A 782 -8.54 8.16 -32.12
CA LEU A 782 -7.58 7.05 -32.18
C LEU A 782 -6.77 6.86 -30.87
N PRO A 783 -6.13 7.89 -30.28
CA PRO A 783 -5.51 7.79 -28.96
C PRO A 783 -6.48 7.46 -27.81
N LEU A 784 -7.71 7.97 -27.84
CA LEU A 784 -8.71 7.70 -26.79
C LEU A 784 -9.12 6.22 -26.76
N GLU A 785 -9.42 5.64 -27.92
CA GLU A 785 -9.72 4.22 -28.03
C GLU A 785 -8.50 3.35 -27.74
N SER A 786 -7.31 3.77 -28.18
CA SER A 786 -6.04 3.13 -27.84
C SER A 786 -5.79 3.08 -26.34
N LEU A 787 -6.07 4.16 -25.62
CA LEU A 787 -5.92 4.21 -24.16
C LEU A 787 -6.83 3.20 -23.48
N ALA A 788 -8.10 3.11 -23.92
CA ALA A 788 -9.03 2.13 -23.38
C ALA A 788 -8.57 0.68 -23.69
N TYR A 789 -8.11 0.41 -24.90
CA TYR A 789 -7.51 -0.88 -25.25
C TYR A 789 -6.28 -1.18 -24.39
N GLY A 790 -5.38 -0.20 -24.21
CA GLY A 790 -4.17 -0.28 -23.40
C GLY A 790 -4.48 -0.62 -21.95
N LEU A 791 -5.46 0.06 -21.34
CA LEU A 791 -5.94 -0.21 -19.99
C LEU A 791 -6.34 -1.68 -19.80
N PHE A 792 -7.21 -2.20 -20.68
CA PHE A 792 -7.67 -3.59 -20.60
C PHE A 792 -6.56 -4.60 -20.93
N TYR A 793 -5.70 -4.28 -21.90
CA TYR A 793 -4.57 -5.12 -22.27
C TYR A 793 -3.57 -5.26 -21.10
N GLU A 794 -3.22 -4.16 -20.46
CA GLU A 794 -2.24 -4.14 -19.36
C GLU A 794 -2.81 -4.78 -18.10
N LEU A 795 -3.99 -4.34 -17.63
CA LEU A 795 -4.61 -4.93 -16.44
C LEU A 795 -4.88 -6.43 -16.61
N GLY A 796 -5.37 -6.87 -17.77
CA GLY A 796 -5.59 -8.29 -18.05
C GLY A 796 -4.31 -9.14 -18.07
N ASN A 797 -3.15 -8.52 -18.31
CA ASN A 797 -1.85 -9.19 -18.31
C ASN A 797 -1.08 -9.04 -16.99
N CYS A 798 -1.40 -8.05 -16.17
CA CYS A 798 -0.69 -7.74 -14.92
C CYS A 798 -1.38 -8.30 -13.67
N LEU A 799 -2.71 -8.31 -13.61
CA LEU A 799 -3.44 -8.84 -12.45
C LEU A 799 -3.23 -10.36 -12.31
N GLY A 800 -3.31 -10.84 -11.06
CA GLY A 800 -3.17 -12.26 -10.72
C GLY A 800 -4.39 -13.10 -11.07
N GLY A 801 -4.41 -14.35 -10.61
CA GLY A 801 -5.56 -15.25 -10.78
C GLY A 801 -6.54 -15.19 -9.62
N THR A 802 -7.68 -15.86 -9.74
CA THR A 802 -8.57 -16.06 -8.57
C THR A 802 -8.17 -17.31 -7.79
N SER A 803 -8.48 -17.34 -6.50
CA SER A 803 -8.17 -18.49 -5.63
C SER A 803 -9.29 -18.82 -4.65
N VAL A 804 -9.48 -20.11 -4.39
CA VAL A 804 -10.43 -20.66 -3.41
C VAL A 804 -9.71 -21.60 -2.46
N GLY A 805 -10.08 -21.58 -1.19
CA GLY A 805 -9.44 -22.29 -0.09
C GLY A 805 -10.43 -23.18 0.66
N TYR A 806 -10.01 -24.40 1.00
CA TYR A 806 -10.73 -25.29 1.90
C TYR A 806 -9.74 -25.81 2.95
N ALA A 807 -10.09 -25.71 4.22
CA ALA A 807 -9.25 -26.14 5.33
C ALA A 807 -9.93 -27.25 6.14
N VAL A 808 -9.18 -28.29 6.49
CA VAL A 808 -9.63 -29.41 7.31
C VAL A 808 -8.63 -29.60 8.45
N VAL A 809 -9.10 -29.44 9.70
CA VAL A 809 -8.29 -29.64 10.91
C VAL A 809 -8.93 -30.72 11.77
N ILE A 810 -8.19 -31.81 11.99
CA ILE A 810 -8.60 -32.96 12.79
C ILE A 810 -7.59 -33.11 13.94
N PRO A 811 -7.93 -32.70 15.17
CA PRO A 811 -7.02 -32.75 16.31
C PRO A 811 -6.80 -34.20 16.78
N THR A 812 -5.73 -34.85 16.33
CA THR A 812 -5.41 -36.25 16.65
C THR A 812 -3.92 -36.41 16.91
N ASN A 813 -3.40 -35.86 18.01
CA ASN A 813 -1.97 -35.94 18.34
C ASN A 813 -1.58 -37.20 19.12
N TYR A 814 -2.53 -38.05 19.52
CA TYR A 814 -2.22 -39.19 20.38
C TYR A 814 -3.04 -40.41 19.98
N CYS A 815 -2.72 -40.94 18.81
CA CYS A 815 -3.02 -42.31 18.47
C CYS A 815 -1.82 -43.19 18.89
N SER A 816 -2.04 -44.45 19.25
CA SER A 816 -0.93 -45.41 19.39
C SER A 816 -0.14 -45.49 18.09
N VAL A 817 1.06 -46.09 18.12
CA VAL A 817 1.87 -46.34 16.92
C VAL A 817 1.09 -47.10 15.82
N ASP A 818 -0.01 -47.76 16.20
CA ASP A 818 -0.93 -48.52 15.34
C ASP A 818 -2.22 -47.74 14.96
N GLY A 819 -2.32 -46.45 15.29
CA GLY A 819 -3.46 -45.59 14.91
C GLY A 819 -4.69 -45.68 15.82
N GLN A 820 -4.60 -46.35 16.98
CA GLN A 820 -5.73 -46.48 17.92
C GLN A 820 -5.87 -45.22 18.78
N PRO A 821 -7.09 -44.67 18.98
CA PRO A 821 -7.29 -43.48 19.81
C PRO A 821 -6.88 -43.76 21.26
N ILE A 822 -5.93 -42.98 21.78
CA ILE A 822 -5.53 -43.05 23.20
C ILE A 822 -6.41 -42.08 23.99
N LEU A 823 -6.92 -42.53 25.12
CA LEU A 823 -7.68 -41.67 26.02
C LEU A 823 -6.72 -40.68 26.69
N LEU A 824 -6.88 -39.41 26.37
CA LEU A 824 -5.99 -38.35 26.85
C LEU A 824 -6.48 -37.79 28.20
N PRO A 825 -5.55 -37.44 29.10
CA PRO A 825 -5.84 -36.57 30.24
C PRO A 825 -6.54 -35.27 29.80
N PRO A 826 -7.46 -34.73 30.60
CA PRO A 826 -8.22 -33.51 30.26
C PRO A 826 -7.33 -32.33 29.84
N ASP A 827 -6.20 -32.14 30.52
CA ASP A 827 -5.27 -31.03 30.27
C ASP A 827 -4.64 -31.13 28.86
N LEU A 828 -4.24 -32.34 28.44
CA LEU A 828 -3.69 -32.59 27.10
C LEU A 828 -4.75 -32.46 25.99
N VAL A 829 -6.02 -32.73 26.29
CA VAL A 829 -7.13 -32.48 25.35
C VAL A 829 -7.37 -30.99 25.19
N GLN A 830 -7.27 -30.21 26.27
CA GLN A 830 -7.41 -28.77 26.24
C GLN A 830 -6.30 -28.12 25.40
N ASP A 831 -5.04 -28.48 25.63
CA ASP A 831 -3.89 -27.98 24.86
C ASP A 831 -3.98 -28.32 23.37
N LEU A 832 -4.39 -29.56 23.06
CA LEU A 832 -4.62 -30.03 21.69
C LEU A 832 -5.71 -29.20 20.98
N ASN A 833 -6.82 -28.91 21.67
CA ASN A 833 -7.89 -28.07 21.14
C ASN A 833 -7.42 -26.62 20.95
N LEU A 834 -6.67 -26.06 21.89
CA LEU A 834 -6.13 -24.70 21.80
C LEU A 834 -5.17 -24.55 20.62
N ARG A 835 -4.23 -25.49 20.44
CA ARG A 835 -3.34 -25.53 19.26
C ARG A 835 -4.13 -25.67 17.96
N SER A 836 -5.09 -26.58 17.91
CA SER A 836 -5.84 -26.87 16.67
C SER A 836 -6.77 -25.74 16.26
N THR A 837 -7.39 -25.07 17.23
CA THR A 837 -8.14 -23.83 16.98
C THR A 837 -7.20 -22.68 16.59
N GLY A 838 -6.00 -22.61 17.17
CA GLY A 838 -4.92 -21.71 16.75
C GLY A 838 -4.54 -21.90 15.27
N MET A 839 -4.28 -23.14 14.84
CA MET A 839 -3.98 -23.47 13.44
C MET A 839 -5.11 -23.05 12.50
N LEU A 840 -6.37 -23.36 12.87
CA LEU A 840 -7.54 -23.01 12.07
C LEU A 840 -7.65 -21.49 11.89
N ASN A 841 -7.46 -20.73 12.97
CA ASN A 841 -7.43 -19.27 12.94
C ASN A 841 -6.29 -18.75 12.05
N SER A 842 -5.08 -19.31 12.16
CA SER A 842 -3.94 -18.93 11.32
C SER A 842 -4.23 -19.12 9.82
N ILE A 843 -4.86 -20.24 9.44
CA ILE A 843 -5.23 -20.50 8.04
C ILE A 843 -6.39 -19.61 7.57
N GLN A 844 -7.36 -19.31 8.43
CA GLN A 844 -8.41 -18.33 8.11
C GLN A 844 -7.82 -16.92 7.91
N CYS A 845 -6.87 -16.52 8.75
CA CYS A 845 -6.11 -15.29 8.59
C CYS A 845 -5.33 -15.28 7.27
N PHE A 846 -4.69 -16.39 6.92
CA PHE A 846 -3.99 -16.55 5.65
C PHE A 846 -4.93 -16.41 4.45
N PHE A 847 -6.09 -17.09 4.46
CA PHE A 847 -7.09 -16.95 3.40
C PHE A 847 -7.59 -15.51 3.28
N SER A 848 -7.89 -14.86 4.41
CA SER A 848 -8.32 -13.45 4.44
C SER A 848 -7.24 -12.50 3.90
N TYR A 849 -5.98 -12.65 4.35
CA TYR A 849 -4.87 -11.79 3.96
C TYR A 849 -4.54 -11.86 2.46
N HIS A 850 -4.63 -13.06 1.87
CA HIS A 850 -4.41 -13.26 0.45
C HIS A 850 -5.71 -13.16 -0.39
N LEU A 851 -6.84 -12.79 0.22
CA LEU A 851 -8.16 -12.72 -0.43
C LEU A 851 -8.53 -14.02 -1.16
N ILE A 852 -8.17 -15.16 -0.58
CA ILE A 852 -8.57 -16.49 -1.02
C ILE A 852 -10.02 -16.70 -0.58
N GLU A 853 -10.90 -17.00 -1.52
CA GLU A 853 -12.30 -17.25 -1.20
C GLU A 853 -12.42 -18.52 -0.36
N THR A 854 -13.01 -18.42 0.82
CA THR A 854 -13.12 -19.55 1.74
C THR A 854 -14.33 -20.40 1.35
N HIS A 855 -14.09 -21.60 0.83
CA HIS A 855 -15.15 -22.59 0.59
C HIS A 855 -15.65 -23.20 1.90
N GLY A 856 -14.73 -23.44 2.85
CA GLY A 856 -15.05 -23.96 4.17
C GLY A 856 -13.81 -24.15 5.03
N CYS A 857 -14.02 -24.21 6.34
CA CYS A 857 -13.00 -24.49 7.35
C CYS A 857 -13.60 -25.50 8.34
N ASP A 858 -13.32 -26.78 8.13
CA ASP A 858 -13.86 -27.85 8.97
C ASP A 858 -12.94 -28.16 10.15
N TYR A 859 -13.56 -28.30 11.32
CA TYR A 859 -12.93 -28.73 12.56
C TYR A 859 -13.72 -29.91 13.13
N SER A 860 -13.07 -31.06 13.34
CA SER A 860 -13.75 -32.24 13.89
C SER A 860 -12.89 -32.99 14.92
N THR A 861 -13.29 -32.93 16.18
CA THR A 861 -12.64 -33.65 17.29
C THR A 861 -12.89 -35.16 17.26
N SER A 862 -14.00 -35.61 16.66
CA SER A 862 -14.36 -37.04 16.54
C SER A 862 -13.87 -37.69 15.24
N GLY A 863 -13.08 -36.96 14.43
CA GLY A 863 -12.70 -37.37 13.08
C GLY A 863 -13.78 -37.08 12.04
N LEU A 864 -13.47 -37.30 10.76
CA LEU A 864 -14.40 -37.13 9.65
C LEU A 864 -14.59 -38.48 8.95
N ALA A 865 -15.85 -38.87 8.72
CA ALA A 865 -16.16 -40.04 7.91
C ALA A 865 -15.77 -39.82 6.45
N ARG A 866 -15.32 -40.88 5.78
CA ARG A 866 -14.83 -40.83 4.39
C ARG A 866 -15.84 -40.24 3.42
N ASP A 867 -17.10 -40.70 3.47
CA ASP A 867 -18.15 -40.25 2.56
C ASP A 867 -18.43 -38.74 2.69
N ILE A 868 -18.40 -38.22 3.92
CA ILE A 868 -18.63 -36.79 4.20
C ILE A 868 -17.49 -35.95 3.65
N LEU A 869 -16.23 -36.35 3.93
CA LEU A 869 -15.05 -35.63 3.45
C LEU A 869 -14.99 -35.67 1.92
N GLN A 870 -15.27 -36.82 1.31
CA GLN A 870 -15.29 -36.96 -0.15
C GLN A 870 -16.36 -36.08 -0.80
N ALA A 871 -17.57 -36.02 -0.23
CA ALA A 871 -18.62 -35.14 -0.72
C ALA A 871 -18.23 -33.64 -0.66
N LYS A 872 -17.61 -33.21 0.45
CA LYS A 872 -17.12 -31.84 0.60
C LYS A 872 -15.97 -31.52 -0.36
N LEU A 873 -15.03 -32.45 -0.54
CA LEU A 873 -13.95 -32.31 -1.52
C LEU A 873 -14.50 -32.23 -2.95
N CYS A 874 -15.50 -33.02 -3.32
CA CYS A 874 -16.17 -32.92 -4.60
C CYS A 874 -16.75 -31.51 -4.83
N SER A 875 -17.51 -31.00 -3.85
CA SER A 875 -18.09 -29.64 -3.90
C SER A 875 -17.01 -28.56 -4.02
N PHE A 876 -15.95 -28.65 -3.22
CA PHE A 876 -14.82 -27.72 -3.26
C PHE A 876 -14.13 -27.72 -4.62
N LEU A 877 -13.80 -28.91 -5.14
CA LEU A 877 -13.13 -29.04 -6.44
C LEU A 877 -14.05 -28.67 -7.61
N GLU A 878 -15.35 -28.45 -7.41
CA GLU A 878 -16.29 -27.93 -8.41
C GLU A 878 -16.61 -26.45 -8.23
N ALA A 879 -16.01 -25.75 -7.25
CA ALA A 879 -16.30 -24.34 -6.98
C ALA A 879 -15.97 -23.42 -8.17
N HIS A 880 -16.82 -22.43 -8.42
CA HIS A 880 -16.66 -21.42 -9.48
C HIS A 880 -16.75 -20.02 -8.90
N THR A 881 -16.12 -19.03 -9.55
CA THR A 881 -16.29 -17.62 -9.18
C THR A 881 -17.71 -17.17 -9.46
N ALA A 882 -18.17 -16.12 -8.76
CA ALA A 882 -19.50 -15.54 -8.96
C ALA A 882 -19.79 -15.13 -10.43
N ASP A 883 -18.76 -14.76 -11.19
CA ASP A 883 -18.88 -14.36 -12.61
C ASP A 883 -18.95 -15.56 -13.58
N GLY A 884 -18.83 -16.79 -13.07
CA GLY A 884 -19.00 -18.03 -13.82
C GLY A 884 -17.77 -18.89 -14.13
N PRO A 885 -16.52 -18.39 -14.30
CA PRO A 885 -15.37 -19.27 -14.55
C PRO A 885 -14.87 -19.96 -13.27
N ARG A 886 -14.13 -21.06 -13.41
CA ARG A 886 -13.45 -21.73 -12.28
C ARG A 886 -12.36 -20.85 -11.67
N TYR A 887 -11.99 -21.13 -10.43
CA TYR A 887 -10.83 -20.49 -9.81
C TYR A 887 -9.55 -20.92 -10.51
N ASP A 888 -8.60 -19.99 -10.64
CA ASP A 888 -7.29 -20.29 -11.21
C ASP A 888 -6.48 -21.22 -10.27
N THR A 889 -6.65 -21.10 -8.96
CA THR A 889 -5.93 -21.87 -7.93
C THR A 889 -6.86 -22.37 -6.82
N TYR A 890 -6.78 -23.66 -6.50
CA TYR A 890 -7.46 -24.29 -5.37
C TYR A 890 -6.42 -24.60 -4.29
N VAL A 891 -6.67 -24.16 -3.06
CA VAL A 891 -5.78 -24.40 -1.91
C VAL A 891 -6.50 -25.29 -0.92
N LEU A 892 -5.98 -26.51 -0.72
CA LEU A 892 -6.49 -27.44 0.28
C LEU A 892 -5.49 -27.52 1.43
N PHE A 893 -5.91 -27.06 2.61
CA PHE A 893 -5.13 -27.20 3.83
C PHE A 893 -5.62 -28.41 4.63
N TYR A 894 -4.69 -29.24 5.08
CA TYR A 894 -5.00 -30.38 5.95
C TYR A 894 -4.01 -30.48 7.11
N SER A 895 -4.56 -30.66 8.30
CA SER A 895 -3.82 -31.05 9.50
C SER A 895 -4.61 -32.14 10.23
N GLY A 896 -3.93 -33.25 10.54
CA GLY A 896 -4.53 -34.42 11.17
C GLY A 896 -3.60 -35.64 11.14
N HIS A 897 -4.06 -36.75 11.74
CA HIS A 897 -3.27 -37.97 11.84
C HIS A 897 -3.03 -38.59 10.45
N THR A 898 -1.80 -39.05 10.24
CA THR A 898 -1.38 -39.67 8.98
C THR A 898 -0.60 -40.94 9.25
N HIS A 899 -0.82 -41.97 8.42
CA HIS A 899 0.03 -43.15 8.44
C HIS A 899 1.46 -42.80 7.94
N ARG A 900 2.43 -43.70 8.17
CA ARG A 900 3.83 -43.52 7.72
C ARG A 900 3.97 -43.31 6.19
N THR A 901 2.98 -43.78 5.43
CA THR A 901 2.83 -43.59 3.98
C THR A 901 2.34 -42.17 3.60
N GLY A 902 1.93 -41.36 4.58
CA GLY A 902 1.34 -40.04 4.43
C GLY A 902 -0.18 -40.04 4.22
N GLU A 903 -0.80 -41.21 4.14
CA GLU A 903 -2.25 -41.34 3.95
C GLU A 903 -3.03 -40.77 5.14
N TRP A 904 -4.12 -40.06 4.87
CA TRP A 904 -4.94 -39.42 5.91
C TRP A 904 -5.79 -40.47 6.62
N ALA A 905 -5.68 -40.54 7.94
CA ALA A 905 -6.51 -41.40 8.76
C ALA A 905 -7.88 -40.73 9.01
N LEU A 906 -8.96 -41.46 8.74
CA LEU A 906 -10.34 -40.97 8.86
C LEU A 906 -11.11 -41.75 9.93
N ALA A 907 -12.28 -41.24 10.31
CA ALA A 907 -13.15 -41.91 11.27
C ALA A 907 -13.60 -43.28 10.72
N GLY A 908 -13.67 -44.29 11.59
CA GLY A 908 -14.06 -45.65 11.21
C GLY A 908 -12.92 -46.52 10.64
N GLY A 909 -11.67 -46.06 10.70
CA GLY A 909 -10.51 -46.81 10.18
C GLY A 909 -10.33 -46.68 8.66
N ASP A 910 -11.10 -45.80 8.03
CA ASP A 910 -10.94 -45.44 6.63
C ASP A 910 -9.68 -44.59 6.40
N VAL A 911 -9.21 -44.61 5.15
CA VAL A 911 -7.99 -43.93 4.74
C VAL A 911 -8.22 -43.19 3.43
N LEU A 912 -7.67 -41.97 3.29
CA LEU A 912 -7.68 -41.21 2.04
C LEU A 912 -6.27 -41.02 1.49
N ARG A 913 -6.06 -41.40 0.23
CA ARG A 913 -4.78 -41.38 -0.48
C ARG A 913 -4.63 -40.14 -1.36
N LEU A 914 -3.39 -39.71 -1.58
CA LEU A 914 -3.08 -38.63 -2.54
C LEU A 914 -3.62 -38.94 -3.94
N TYR A 915 -3.47 -40.18 -4.42
CA TYR A 915 -3.96 -40.61 -5.72
C TYR A 915 -5.47 -40.38 -5.88
N GLU A 916 -6.28 -40.57 -4.83
CA GLU A 916 -7.73 -40.38 -4.89
C GLU A 916 -8.08 -38.89 -5.05
N ILE A 917 -7.41 -38.00 -4.31
CA ILE A 917 -7.58 -36.54 -4.45
C ILE A 917 -7.14 -36.08 -5.84
N VAL A 918 -6.01 -36.58 -6.33
CA VAL A 918 -5.48 -36.25 -7.66
C VAL A 918 -6.39 -36.77 -8.76
N GLN A 919 -6.96 -37.97 -8.62
CA GLN A 919 -7.87 -38.54 -9.58
C GLN A 919 -9.20 -37.78 -9.62
N LEU A 920 -9.75 -37.44 -8.46
CA LEU A 920 -10.93 -36.58 -8.35
C LEU A 920 -10.65 -35.21 -9.01
N TRP A 921 -9.46 -34.66 -8.78
CA TRP A 921 -9.04 -33.42 -9.43
C TRP A 921 -8.92 -33.57 -10.96
N LYS A 922 -8.36 -34.67 -11.47
CA LYS A 922 -8.29 -34.95 -12.92
C LYS A 922 -9.67 -35.03 -13.55
N GLU A 923 -10.61 -35.71 -12.90
CA GLU A 923 -11.99 -35.84 -13.39
C GLU A 923 -12.71 -34.49 -13.38
N ARG A 924 -12.59 -33.72 -12.30
CA ARG A 924 -13.31 -32.45 -12.15
C ARG A 924 -12.66 -31.28 -12.86
N ASN A 925 -11.35 -31.30 -13.07
CA ASN A 925 -10.60 -30.27 -13.80
C ASN A 925 -10.45 -30.59 -15.30
N GLY A 926 -11.10 -31.64 -15.81
CA GLY A 926 -11.01 -32.06 -17.21
C GLY A 926 -11.34 -30.92 -18.18
N GLY A 927 -10.34 -30.49 -18.96
CA GLY A 927 -10.46 -29.40 -19.93
C GLY A 927 -10.23 -27.97 -19.38
N CYS A 928 -10.02 -27.82 -18.07
CA CYS A 928 -9.75 -26.54 -17.43
C CYS A 928 -8.26 -26.37 -17.08
N CYS A 929 -7.76 -25.13 -17.08
CA CYS A 929 -6.36 -24.80 -16.75
C CYS A 929 -6.18 -24.37 -15.28
N SER A 930 -6.95 -24.93 -14.34
CA SER A 930 -6.79 -24.64 -12.91
C SER A 930 -5.68 -25.50 -12.30
N ARG A 931 -5.14 -25.07 -11.16
CA ARG A 931 -4.14 -25.83 -10.38
C ARG A 931 -4.60 -26.06 -8.94
N LEU A 932 -4.07 -27.12 -8.33
CA LEU A 932 -4.33 -27.51 -6.94
C LEU A 932 -3.04 -27.40 -6.11
N ILE A 933 -3.13 -26.78 -4.94
CA ILE A 933 -2.05 -26.68 -3.97
C ILE A 933 -2.53 -27.35 -2.69
N LEU A 934 -1.83 -28.39 -2.26
CA LEU A 934 -2.04 -29.06 -0.98
C LEU A 934 -1.06 -28.50 0.02
N VAL A 935 -1.53 -28.01 1.17
CA VAL A 935 -0.70 -27.55 2.28
C VAL A 935 -0.94 -28.49 3.45
N LEU A 936 0.10 -29.19 3.89
CA LEU A 936 0.03 -30.25 4.87
C LEU A 936 0.83 -29.87 6.12
N ASP A 937 0.16 -29.82 7.26
CA ASP A 937 0.80 -29.79 8.58
C ASP A 937 0.50 -31.10 9.29
N THR A 938 1.29 -32.11 8.94
CA THR A 938 1.14 -33.50 9.40
C THR A 938 2.51 -34.10 9.70
N GLU A 939 2.56 -35.09 10.61
CA GLU A 939 3.80 -35.81 10.93
C GLU A 939 4.47 -36.43 9.70
N ASN A 940 3.67 -37.01 8.79
CA ASN A 940 4.16 -37.75 7.64
C ASN A 940 3.83 -37.04 6.31
N SER A 941 4.23 -35.78 6.14
CA SER A 941 3.97 -35.01 4.90
C SER A 941 4.95 -35.33 3.74
N LEU A 942 6.17 -35.76 4.05
CA LEU A 942 7.25 -36.00 3.08
C LEU A 942 6.94 -37.05 1.99
N PRO A 943 6.25 -38.18 2.29
CA PRO A 943 5.82 -39.12 1.26
C PRO A 943 5.00 -38.47 0.13
N TRP A 944 4.00 -37.64 0.47
CA TRP A 944 3.16 -36.95 -0.52
C TRP A 944 3.93 -35.89 -1.31
N VAL A 945 4.88 -35.19 -0.67
CA VAL A 945 5.82 -34.27 -1.33
C VAL A 945 6.70 -34.96 -2.37
N LYS A 946 7.06 -36.24 -2.15
CA LYS A 946 7.81 -37.05 -3.13
C LYS A 946 6.89 -37.63 -4.20
N GLU A 947 5.71 -38.11 -3.82
CA GLU A 947 4.75 -38.76 -4.71
C GLU A 947 4.18 -37.79 -5.76
N VAL A 948 3.88 -36.53 -5.39
CA VAL A 948 3.35 -35.53 -6.33
C VAL A 948 4.27 -35.28 -7.54
N ARG A 949 5.59 -35.53 -7.40
CA ARG A 949 6.57 -35.39 -8.51
C ARG A 949 6.36 -36.40 -9.64
N ARG A 950 5.62 -37.48 -9.36
CA ARG A 950 5.23 -38.50 -10.35
C ARG A 950 3.88 -38.21 -10.98
N VAL A 951 3.14 -37.21 -10.51
CA VAL A 951 1.83 -36.84 -11.08
C VAL A 951 2.03 -36.17 -12.43
N GLU A 952 1.32 -36.69 -13.42
CA GLU A 952 1.28 -36.22 -14.81
C GLU A 952 -0.06 -35.58 -15.15
N ASP A 953 -0.08 -34.80 -16.23
CA ASP A 953 -1.25 -34.17 -16.86
C ASP A 953 -2.00 -33.07 -16.08
N VAL A 954 -1.72 -32.90 -14.79
CA VAL A 954 -2.34 -31.86 -13.96
C VAL A 954 -1.32 -30.99 -13.23
N TYR A 955 -1.72 -29.78 -12.90
CA TYR A 955 -0.92 -28.81 -12.14
C TYR A 955 -1.21 -28.96 -10.64
N VAL A 956 -0.44 -29.81 -9.97
CA VAL A 956 -0.54 -30.04 -8.52
C VAL A 956 0.78 -29.71 -7.84
N ALA A 957 0.70 -29.08 -6.67
CA ALA A 957 1.82 -28.88 -5.75
C ALA A 957 1.45 -29.35 -4.34
N VAL A 958 2.43 -29.83 -3.59
CA VAL A 958 2.31 -30.19 -2.17
C VAL A 958 3.34 -29.41 -1.40
N GLN A 959 2.91 -28.65 -0.40
CA GLN A 959 3.74 -28.04 0.63
C GLN A 959 3.58 -28.85 1.92
N GLY A 960 4.68 -29.20 2.55
CA GLY A 960 4.69 -29.85 3.86
C GLY A 960 5.91 -29.46 4.67
N ALA A 961 6.09 -30.12 5.81
CA ALA A 961 7.24 -29.95 6.69
C ALA A 961 7.76 -31.29 7.24
N VAL A 962 9.04 -31.29 7.59
CA VAL A 962 9.70 -32.35 8.35
C VAL A 962 10.07 -31.77 9.71
N LEU A 963 9.52 -32.36 10.78
CA LEU A 963 9.81 -32.00 12.16
C LEU A 963 11.00 -32.86 12.62
N SER A 964 12.13 -32.25 12.97
CA SER A 964 13.33 -32.99 13.39
C SER A 964 13.37 -33.21 14.90
N SER A 965 13.47 -34.47 15.34
CA SER A 965 13.70 -34.86 16.72
C SER A 965 15.21 -34.98 17.03
N SER A 966 16.01 -33.94 16.82
CA SER A 966 17.43 -34.03 17.14
C SER A 966 17.66 -33.83 18.64
N ALA A 967 18.29 -34.80 19.28
CA ALA A 967 18.54 -34.89 20.73
C ALA A 967 19.61 -33.93 21.30
N ASP A 968 20.04 -32.91 20.56
CA ASP A 968 21.26 -32.11 20.87
C ASP A 968 21.00 -30.62 21.21
N LEU A 969 19.81 -30.24 21.67
CA LEU A 969 19.54 -28.88 22.15
C LEU A 969 18.71 -28.92 23.43
N GLU A 970 19.38 -28.97 24.59
CA GLU A 970 18.81 -29.02 25.95
C GLU A 970 18.00 -27.77 26.37
N LEU A 971 17.49 -26.95 25.45
CA LEU A 971 16.83 -25.68 25.76
C LEU A 971 15.70 -25.24 24.79
N GLN A 972 15.25 -26.07 23.84
CA GLN A 972 14.08 -25.76 22.98
C GLN A 972 13.03 -26.87 23.00
N ASP A 973 11.76 -26.49 23.07
CA ASP A 973 10.62 -27.40 22.99
C ASP A 973 10.64 -28.20 21.67
N VAL A 974 10.26 -29.48 21.75
CA VAL A 974 10.20 -30.38 20.58
C VAL A 974 9.15 -29.84 19.59
N PRO A 975 9.47 -29.69 18.29
CA PRO A 975 8.55 -29.16 17.30
C PRO A 975 7.31 -30.04 17.15
N GLN A 976 6.12 -29.44 17.13
CA GLN A 976 4.82 -30.10 17.08
C GLN A 976 4.02 -29.70 15.82
N ILE A 977 2.95 -30.47 15.55
CA ILE A 977 1.97 -30.11 14.51
C ILE A 977 1.37 -28.73 14.85
N GLY A 978 1.35 -27.85 13.85
CA GLY A 978 0.87 -26.47 13.96
C GLY A 978 1.98 -25.42 13.98
N ASP A 979 3.19 -25.80 14.39
CA ASP A 979 4.33 -24.88 14.39
C ASP A 979 4.73 -24.52 12.96
N PHE A 980 4.68 -25.50 12.03
CA PHE A 980 4.87 -25.24 10.60
C PHE A 980 3.83 -24.26 10.06
N THR A 981 2.54 -24.48 10.36
CA THR A 981 1.47 -23.57 9.93
C THR A 981 1.70 -22.15 10.44
N SER A 982 2.08 -21.99 11.71
CA SER A 982 2.38 -20.68 12.30
C SER A 982 3.52 -19.95 11.57
N GLU A 983 4.67 -20.61 11.40
CA GLU A 983 5.83 -20.02 10.71
C GLU A 983 5.55 -19.74 9.23
N TRP A 984 4.82 -20.64 8.56
CA TRP A 984 4.50 -20.50 7.14
C TRP A 984 3.50 -19.37 6.88
N VAL A 985 2.51 -19.21 7.76
CA VAL A 985 1.56 -18.09 7.68
C VAL A 985 2.25 -16.77 8.01
N ASP A 986 3.08 -16.70 9.05
CA ASP A 986 3.86 -15.49 9.33
C ASP A 986 4.75 -15.11 8.14
N PHE A 987 5.49 -16.05 7.57
CA PHE A 987 6.33 -15.79 6.38
C PHE A 987 5.55 -15.23 5.18
N ASN A 988 4.30 -15.67 4.98
CA ASN A 988 3.49 -15.25 3.84
C ASN A 988 2.65 -13.98 4.10
N CYS A 989 2.30 -13.71 5.36
CA CYS A 989 1.39 -12.62 5.73
C CYS A 989 2.10 -11.44 6.41
N ASN A 990 3.32 -11.61 6.89
CA ASN A 990 4.09 -10.59 7.59
C ASN A 990 5.32 -10.16 6.76
N PRO A 991 5.36 -8.92 6.22
CA PRO A 991 6.51 -8.40 5.48
C PRO A 991 7.80 -8.35 6.31
N ASP A 992 7.65 -8.20 7.63
CA ASP A 992 8.75 -8.09 8.60
C ASP A 992 9.04 -9.44 9.28
N SER A 993 8.55 -10.55 8.73
CA SER A 993 8.78 -11.90 9.27
C SER A 993 10.27 -12.16 9.42
N SER A 994 10.66 -12.62 10.61
CA SER A 994 12.01 -13.10 10.91
C SER A 994 12.30 -14.48 10.33
N VAL A 995 11.29 -15.17 9.78
CA VAL A 995 11.42 -16.55 9.28
C VAL A 995 12.28 -16.58 8.01
N ARG A 996 13.41 -17.29 8.09
CA ARG A 996 14.32 -17.56 6.98
C ARG A 996 14.43 -19.06 6.72
N TRP A 997 13.66 -19.54 5.75
CA TRP A 997 13.61 -20.97 5.42
C TRP A 997 14.95 -21.59 5.00
N ALA A 998 15.87 -20.80 4.43
CA ALA A 998 17.18 -21.25 3.96
C ALA A 998 18.25 -21.41 5.08
N GLU A 999 17.93 -21.06 6.33
CA GLU A 999 18.84 -21.26 7.46
C GLU A 999 19.04 -22.74 7.77
N ARG A 1000 20.28 -23.13 8.05
CA ARG A 1000 20.64 -24.52 8.36
C ARG A 1000 20.38 -24.82 9.85
N GLY A 1001 19.93 -26.04 10.15
CA GLY A 1001 19.74 -26.51 11.52
C GLY A 1001 18.40 -26.14 12.16
N ARG A 1002 17.40 -25.72 11.37
CA ARG A 1002 16.05 -25.46 11.86
C ARG A 1002 15.38 -26.76 12.35
N ALA A 1003 14.66 -26.67 13.47
CA ALA A 1003 13.85 -27.77 14.00
C ALA A 1003 12.68 -28.14 13.06
N ILE A 1004 12.18 -27.15 12.31
CA ILE A 1004 11.12 -27.31 11.31
C ILE A 1004 11.72 -27.04 9.93
N MET A 1005 11.74 -28.06 9.08
CA MET A 1005 12.21 -27.94 7.71
C MET A 1005 11.03 -27.97 6.75
N ALA A 1006 10.80 -26.86 6.04
CA ALA A 1006 9.78 -26.83 5.01
C ALA A 1006 10.25 -27.56 3.74
N VAL A 1007 9.33 -28.28 3.11
CA VAL A 1007 9.58 -28.99 1.86
C VAL A 1007 8.38 -28.84 0.92
N TYR A 1008 8.64 -28.71 -0.37
CA TYR A 1008 7.57 -28.77 -1.37
C TYR A 1008 7.90 -29.70 -2.54
N GLY A 1009 6.84 -30.17 -3.19
CA GLY A 1009 6.86 -31.03 -4.35
C GLY A 1009 5.95 -30.48 -5.44
N LEU A 1010 6.37 -30.62 -6.69
CA LEU A 1010 5.64 -30.14 -7.86
C LEU A 1010 5.41 -31.29 -8.84
N SER A 1011 4.22 -31.35 -9.42
CA SER A 1011 3.89 -32.18 -10.59
C SER A 1011 4.79 -31.85 -11.80
N ARG A 1012 4.97 -32.81 -12.73
CA ARG A 1012 5.87 -32.66 -13.89
C ARG A 1012 5.52 -31.45 -14.79
N CYS A 1013 4.23 -31.14 -14.90
CA CYS A 1013 3.72 -30.09 -15.76
C CYS A 1013 3.58 -28.72 -15.06
N TRP A 1014 3.91 -28.60 -13.77
CA TRP A 1014 3.72 -27.35 -13.00
C TRP A 1014 4.28 -26.11 -13.70
N GLY A 1015 5.47 -26.21 -14.29
CA GLY A 1015 6.13 -25.11 -15.00
C GLY A 1015 5.44 -24.60 -16.27
N ASP A 1016 4.46 -25.33 -16.79
CA ASP A 1016 3.68 -24.93 -17.97
C ASP A 1016 2.41 -24.17 -17.61
N TYR A 1017 2.05 -24.15 -16.32
CA TYR A 1017 0.85 -23.50 -15.86
C TYR A 1017 0.79 -22.05 -16.33
N LYS A 1018 -0.37 -21.68 -16.87
CA LYS A 1018 -0.72 -20.32 -17.24
C LYS A 1018 -2.10 -20.07 -16.69
N LEU A 1019 -2.29 -18.88 -16.10
CA LEU A 1019 -3.61 -18.42 -15.68
C LEU A 1019 -4.61 -18.56 -16.83
N HIS A 1020 -5.83 -18.98 -16.49
CA HIS A 1020 -6.88 -19.29 -17.46
C HIS A 1020 -7.10 -18.12 -18.43
N LEU A 1021 -7.26 -18.43 -19.70
CA LEU A 1021 -7.62 -17.48 -20.74
C LEU A 1021 -9.09 -17.67 -21.10
N PRO A 1022 -9.86 -16.59 -21.36
CA PRO A 1022 -11.26 -16.73 -21.72
C PRO A 1022 -11.43 -17.60 -22.97
N THR A 1023 -12.23 -18.66 -22.83
CA THR A 1023 -12.63 -19.55 -23.93
C THR A 1023 -13.67 -18.86 -24.82
N GLY A 1024 -13.95 -19.44 -26.00
CA GLY A 1024 -15.00 -18.94 -26.88
C GLY A 1024 -16.38 -18.93 -26.23
N SER A 1025 -16.69 -19.96 -25.44
CA SER A 1025 -17.92 -20.05 -24.64
C SER A 1025 -17.98 -19.00 -23.54
N ASP A 1026 -16.86 -18.69 -22.88
CA ASP A 1026 -16.81 -17.65 -21.84
C ASP A 1026 -17.15 -16.27 -22.44
N VAL A 1027 -16.57 -15.97 -23.62
CA VAL A 1027 -16.87 -14.74 -24.35
C VAL A 1027 -18.35 -14.69 -24.74
N ALA A 1028 -18.91 -15.78 -25.27
CA ALA A 1028 -20.32 -15.83 -25.65
C ALA A 1028 -21.28 -15.69 -24.45
N LYS A 1029 -20.95 -16.31 -23.30
CA LYS A 1029 -21.73 -16.20 -22.06
C LYS A 1029 -21.67 -14.78 -21.50
N HIS A 1030 -20.46 -14.21 -21.39
CA HIS A 1030 -20.27 -12.81 -20.99
C HIS A 1030 -21.08 -11.88 -21.90
N TRP A 1031 -21.04 -12.12 -23.21
CA TRP A 1031 -21.77 -11.29 -24.15
C TRP A 1031 -23.28 -11.34 -23.95
N LYS A 1032 -23.84 -12.55 -23.79
CA LYS A 1032 -25.28 -12.74 -23.55
C LYS A 1032 -25.77 -12.08 -22.26
N LEU A 1033 -24.91 -12.02 -21.25
CA LEU A 1033 -25.25 -11.47 -19.93
C LEU A 1033 -25.26 -9.93 -19.92
N TYR A 1034 -24.31 -9.30 -20.62
CA TYR A 1034 -24.09 -7.85 -20.52
C TYR A 1034 -24.56 -7.02 -21.72
N PHE A 1035 -24.84 -7.64 -22.88
CA PHE A 1035 -25.14 -6.89 -24.10
C PHE A 1035 -26.46 -7.31 -24.77
N PRO A 1036 -27.17 -6.37 -25.42
CA PRO A 1036 -28.43 -6.64 -26.11
C PRO A 1036 -28.23 -7.50 -27.37
N ARG A 1037 -29.29 -8.24 -27.77
CA ARG A 1037 -29.25 -9.21 -28.88
C ARG A 1037 -28.77 -8.65 -30.22
N LEU A 1038 -28.98 -7.36 -30.48
CA LEU A 1038 -28.55 -6.69 -31.71
C LEU A 1038 -27.02 -6.74 -31.92
N THR A 1039 -26.25 -6.88 -30.85
CA THR A 1039 -24.78 -6.89 -30.89
C THR A 1039 -24.18 -8.27 -31.16
N TYR A 1040 -25.00 -9.33 -31.22
CA TYR A 1040 -24.53 -10.72 -31.30
C TYR A 1040 -23.76 -11.09 -32.57
N PRO A 1041 -24.00 -10.50 -33.77
CA PRO A 1041 -23.18 -10.78 -34.94
C PRO A 1041 -21.68 -10.50 -34.74
N VAL A 1042 -21.34 -9.49 -33.92
CA VAL A 1042 -19.94 -9.12 -33.61
C VAL A 1042 -19.25 -10.20 -32.75
N VAL A 1043 -20.01 -10.99 -31.97
CA VAL A 1043 -19.47 -12.13 -31.18
C VAL A 1043 -18.85 -13.19 -32.08
N GLN A 1044 -19.49 -13.49 -33.21
CA GLN A 1044 -19.02 -14.53 -34.12
C GLN A 1044 -17.72 -14.12 -34.81
N LEU A 1045 -17.59 -12.84 -35.17
CA LEU A 1045 -16.33 -12.25 -35.67
C LEU A 1045 -15.22 -12.27 -34.61
N ALA A 1046 -15.54 -11.95 -33.35
CA ALA A 1046 -14.62 -12.02 -32.23
C ALA A 1046 -14.09 -13.44 -31.96
N HIS A 1047 -14.92 -14.44 -32.18
CA HIS A 1047 -14.54 -15.85 -32.04
C HIS A 1047 -13.53 -16.27 -33.12
N TRP A 1048 -13.71 -15.82 -34.36
CA TRP A 1048 -12.85 -16.18 -35.49
C TRP A 1048 -11.43 -15.60 -35.37
N CYS A 1049 -11.29 -14.31 -35.01
CA CYS A 1049 -9.97 -13.67 -34.84
C CYS A 1049 -9.16 -14.24 -33.66
N GLY A 1050 -9.81 -14.82 -32.65
CA GLY A 1050 -9.16 -15.36 -31.46
C GLY A 1050 -8.39 -16.68 -31.68
N ALA A 1051 -8.61 -17.36 -32.81
CA ALA A 1051 -8.04 -18.69 -33.09
C ALA A 1051 -6.63 -18.66 -33.72
N LEU A 1052 -6.13 -17.49 -34.13
CA LEU A 1052 -4.85 -17.36 -34.84
C LEU A 1052 -3.67 -17.32 -33.85
N ASN A 1053 -3.03 -18.47 -33.62
CA ASN A 1053 -1.87 -18.57 -32.74
C ASN A 1053 -0.55 -18.66 -33.55
N LEU A 1054 -0.06 -17.51 -34.02
CA LEU A 1054 1.07 -17.42 -34.98
C LEU A 1054 2.47 -17.84 -34.44
N PHE A 1055 2.66 -18.10 -33.14
CA PHE A 1055 4.00 -18.33 -32.55
C PHE A 1055 4.16 -19.63 -31.74
N TRP A 1056 3.30 -20.64 -31.99
CA TRP A 1056 3.21 -21.85 -31.17
C TRP A 1056 4.53 -22.63 -30.98
N LEU A 1057 5.40 -22.67 -31.99
CA LEU A 1057 6.67 -23.43 -31.96
C LEU A 1057 7.69 -22.88 -30.96
N CYS A 1058 7.79 -21.57 -30.80
CA CYS A 1058 8.71 -20.94 -29.83
C CYS A 1058 8.29 -21.27 -28.38
N GLY A 1059 6.98 -21.42 -28.16
CA GLY A 1059 6.41 -21.73 -26.85
C GLY A 1059 6.67 -23.14 -26.35
N ILE A 1060 7.03 -24.11 -27.21
CA ILE A 1060 7.31 -25.49 -26.82
C ILE A 1060 8.71 -25.59 -26.20
N CYS A 1061 9.73 -25.03 -26.85
CA CYS A 1061 11.11 -25.03 -26.34
C CYS A 1061 11.22 -24.31 -24.99
N LEU A 1062 10.54 -23.16 -24.84
CA LEU A 1062 10.49 -22.40 -23.59
C LEU A 1062 9.80 -23.14 -22.43
N ARG A 1063 8.80 -23.99 -22.74
CA ARG A 1063 8.13 -24.84 -21.74
C ARG A 1063 9.06 -25.96 -21.28
N PHE A 1064 9.70 -26.64 -22.22
CA PHE A 1064 10.67 -27.70 -21.90
C PHE A 1064 11.79 -27.19 -20.98
N LEU A 1065 12.40 -26.03 -21.30
CA LEU A 1065 13.43 -25.43 -20.46
C LEU A 1065 12.93 -25.08 -19.05
N ARG A 1066 11.68 -24.61 -18.90
CA ARG A 1066 11.08 -24.33 -17.59
C ARG A 1066 10.85 -25.59 -16.77
N ARG A 1067 10.36 -26.66 -17.39
CA ARG A 1067 10.19 -27.97 -16.73
C ARG A 1067 11.52 -28.47 -16.19
N VAL A 1068 12.56 -28.52 -17.04
CA VAL A 1068 13.91 -28.94 -16.64
C VAL A 1068 14.44 -28.09 -15.48
N LYS A 1069 14.32 -26.76 -15.57
CA LYS A 1069 14.76 -25.84 -14.51
C LYS A 1069 14.09 -26.12 -13.17
N LEU A 1070 12.76 -26.24 -13.14
CA LEU A 1070 12.01 -26.44 -11.89
C LEU A 1070 12.21 -27.85 -11.30
N THR A 1071 12.40 -28.86 -12.14
CA THR A 1071 12.64 -30.23 -11.67
C THR A 1071 14.05 -30.41 -11.10
N TRP A 1072 15.06 -29.83 -11.74
CA TRP A 1072 16.47 -30.02 -11.35
C TRP A 1072 16.93 -28.99 -10.31
N PHE A 1073 16.39 -27.77 -10.39
CA PHE A 1073 16.77 -26.64 -9.54
C PHE A 1073 15.52 -25.92 -8.97
N PRO A 1074 14.73 -26.62 -8.14
CA PRO A 1074 13.57 -25.99 -7.49
C PRO A 1074 14.06 -24.86 -6.58
N PRO A 1075 13.51 -23.63 -6.70
CA PRO A 1075 13.94 -22.50 -5.88
C PRO A 1075 13.57 -22.70 -4.40
N ALA A 1076 14.36 -22.15 -3.47
CA ALA A 1076 14.03 -22.18 -2.04
C ALA A 1076 12.69 -21.50 -1.74
N VAL A 1077 12.36 -20.45 -2.50
CA VAL A 1077 11.08 -19.74 -2.41
C VAL A 1077 10.47 -19.71 -3.81
N LEU A 1078 9.33 -20.39 -3.98
CA LEU A 1078 8.59 -20.43 -5.23
C LEU A 1078 7.36 -19.53 -5.12
N ASP A 1079 7.38 -18.43 -5.87
CA ASP A 1079 6.21 -17.56 -6.00
C ASP A 1079 5.09 -18.28 -6.76
N THR A 1080 3.91 -18.37 -6.14
CA THR A 1080 2.75 -18.96 -6.79
C THR A 1080 2.10 -18.02 -7.80
N SER A 1081 2.46 -16.74 -7.84
CA SER A 1081 1.78 -15.67 -8.58
C SER A 1081 0.36 -15.35 -8.08
N GLN A 1082 0.04 -15.72 -6.84
CA GLN A 1082 -1.21 -15.39 -6.12
C GLN A 1082 -0.95 -14.54 -4.87
N GLY A 1083 0.26 -14.01 -4.72
CA GLY A 1083 0.65 -13.20 -3.56
C GLY A 1083 1.15 -13.99 -2.35
N PHE A 1084 1.18 -15.32 -2.41
CA PHE A 1084 1.83 -16.21 -1.42
C PHE A 1084 2.81 -17.18 -2.08
N LYS A 1085 3.70 -17.79 -1.29
CA LYS A 1085 4.89 -18.52 -1.73
C LYS A 1085 4.93 -19.93 -1.14
N LEU A 1086 5.38 -20.89 -1.95
CA LEU A 1086 5.81 -22.21 -1.47
C LEU A 1086 7.27 -22.12 -1.06
N VAL A 1087 7.66 -22.83 -0.01
CA VAL A 1087 8.96 -22.66 0.63
C VAL A 1087 9.62 -24.00 0.90
N ARG A 1088 10.94 -23.99 0.74
CA ARG A 1088 11.82 -25.12 0.97
C ARG A 1088 13.05 -24.65 1.74
N SER A 1089 13.44 -25.47 2.72
CA SER A 1089 14.70 -25.36 3.45
C SER A 1089 15.90 -25.96 2.72
#